data_AF-A0A8B7ZJ85-F1
#
_entry.id   AF-A0A8B7ZJ85-F1
#
_cell.length_a   1.000
_cell.length_b   1.000
_cell.length_c   1.000
_cell.angle_alpha   90.00
_cell.angle_beta   90.00
_cell.angle_gamma   90.00
#
_symmetry.space_group_name_H-M   'P 1'
#
loop_
_entity.id
_entity.type
_entity.pdbx_description
1 polymer ?
#
loop_
_entity_poly.entity_id
_entity_poly.type
_entity_poly.pdbx_seq_one_letter_code
_entity_poly.pdbx_strand_id
1 'polypeptide(L)'
;MASKLCKENSTAAGEAAGRPSSSDPQVGMKFDSYEEVEHFIREHEEINFVKFFIMNSRSVEGSRKRLPKRFLSDALKYCTVVFACVHHGEHKSTSKGMRPRQKTLRMGCPAKFRFSATPSGKQLYLADAVTQHSHPHDEVSFRSLPQKRRLTDEEREEAFEILKKQGKKSVQKHLQETAGKVLYMRDLHNLAAASRRNSICHTNIQAILDYLSQAEDQTSVVEVVTKADGRIVGIYYQDQEMKRVYASFPQYLVIDATCKYNSLRMPMYIMLNEGSNGYYEVVALYLLITSNADSVQAMMMRFKEHNPEWSDLQIIMVDKDVTERRVLREEFPAASVQMCLSHVLRRFEQDASKQRLGLQKEEEAFCLKLMRRLAGSKSEEVYMENYQQLLNTELGAVVEYYNTTWHTIREEWVEGLKSRSLVLKKGKREDPDKLNAVSEQLKSVFRDSPTPEQVMTNLKKAVESLREERDQSVATLLAEHAPNPDSGSTVVDKFEQHLTPLALKYVLRQLKLSWKVKVKTNIDSTSSMVKSSHNTLTVNVDRCPCRFWCSLCLPCRHMFAVRRTKGLPLFAEEIIGSRWSLEYYKTTSRLSPQAADCTNILDTLRKQRLGLLSRHEKYVHVSEITEQLATVVSKAPAECFDSQMEAVKKLLSCFQNGSSVVITEEINQETVAAIAIDQVTLDSMENGTESEKETHAQGDAAMEIS
;
A
#
# COMPACT_ATOMS: atom_id res chain seq x y z
N MET A 1 -69.96 5.29 35.18
CA MET A 1 -70.56 6.61 34.86
C MET A 1 -69.61 7.29 33.87
N ALA A 2 -69.77 7.10 32.56
CA ALA A 2 -70.72 7.81 31.72
C ALA A 2 -70.54 9.35 31.78
N SER A 3 -69.77 9.87 30.82
CA SER A 3 -70.12 10.99 29.92
C SER A 3 -70.26 12.42 30.46
N LYS A 4 -69.82 13.36 29.57
CA LYS A 4 -70.15 14.81 29.40
C LYS A 4 -69.30 15.80 30.20
N LEU A 5 -68.81 16.93 29.67
CA LEU A 5 -69.25 17.85 28.60
C LEU A 5 -68.02 18.55 27.94
N CYS A 6 -67.91 18.66 26.59
CA CYS A 6 -68.26 19.81 25.71
C CYS A 6 -67.36 21.06 25.88
N LYS A 7 -67.11 21.94 24.90
CA LYS A 7 -67.16 22.07 23.42
C LYS A 7 -66.82 23.57 23.18
N GLU A 8 -66.19 23.90 22.05
CA GLU A 8 -66.26 25.17 21.25
C GLU A 8 -64.97 25.25 20.41
N ASN A 9 -64.90 25.59 19.12
CA ASN A 9 -65.87 26.07 18.12
C ASN A 9 -65.38 25.70 16.69
N SER A 10 -66.33 25.43 15.81
CA SER A 10 -66.22 25.38 14.33
C SER A 10 -66.32 26.81 13.75
N THR A 11 -65.60 27.25 12.71
CA THR A 11 -65.90 26.99 11.28
C THR A 11 -64.93 27.79 10.40
N ALA A 12 -64.44 27.19 9.32
CA ALA A 12 -64.29 27.82 8.00
C ALA A 12 -63.93 26.72 6.98
N ALA A 13 -64.92 26.33 6.19
CA ALA A 13 -64.78 25.41 5.08
C ALA A 13 -64.05 26.10 3.91
N GLY A 14 -63.09 25.40 3.32
CA GLY A 14 -62.56 25.66 1.98
C GLY A 14 -62.36 24.31 1.31
N GLU A 15 -63.22 24.01 0.33
CA GLU A 15 -63.16 22.82 -0.51
C GLU A 15 -61.79 22.72 -1.21
N ALA A 16 -61.08 21.63 -0.98
CA ALA A 16 -60.02 21.16 -1.87
C ALA A 16 -60.19 19.66 -2.05
N ALA A 17 -60.48 19.28 -3.29
CA ALA A 17 -60.73 17.92 -3.74
C ALA A 17 -59.69 16.93 -3.20
N GLY A 18 -60.20 15.81 -2.65
CA GLY A 18 -59.38 14.75 -2.09
C GLY A 18 -58.40 14.16 -3.11
N ARG A 19 -57.11 14.17 -2.76
CA ARG A 19 -56.13 13.19 -3.24
C ARG A 19 -55.96 12.13 -2.15
N PRO A 20 -56.17 10.83 -2.43
CA PRO A 20 -55.78 9.79 -1.49
C PRO A 20 -54.25 9.73 -1.42
N SER A 21 -53.70 9.79 -0.21
CA SER A 21 -52.29 9.53 0.08
C SER A 21 -51.97 8.05 -0.20
N SER A 22 -51.39 7.74 -1.36
CA SER A 22 -51.08 6.36 -1.76
C SER A 22 -49.68 5.94 -1.29
N SER A 23 -49.55 5.50 -0.03
CA SER A 23 -48.33 4.83 0.48
C SER A 23 -48.23 3.35 0.09
N ASP A 24 -49.28 2.81 -0.54
CA ASP A 24 -49.31 1.43 -1.00
C ASP A 24 -48.54 1.28 -2.33
N PRO A 25 -47.57 0.34 -2.41
CA PRO A 25 -46.77 0.13 -3.61
C PRO A 25 -47.63 -0.45 -4.74
N GLN A 26 -47.85 0.37 -5.77
CA GLN A 26 -48.51 -0.04 -6.99
C GLN A 26 -47.51 -0.18 -8.14
N VAL A 27 -47.49 -1.36 -8.78
CA VAL A 27 -46.65 -1.59 -9.95
C VAL A 27 -47.01 -0.57 -11.03
N GLY A 28 -46.00 0.14 -11.54
CA GLY A 28 -46.16 1.22 -12.50
C GLY A 28 -46.03 2.63 -11.93
N MET A 29 -45.98 2.81 -10.60
CA MET A 29 -45.65 4.11 -9.97
C MET A 29 -44.32 4.65 -10.50
N LYS A 30 -44.25 5.95 -10.78
CA LYS A 30 -43.08 6.62 -11.37
C LYS A 30 -42.48 7.62 -10.39
N PHE A 31 -41.16 7.77 -10.48
CA PHE A 31 -40.34 8.61 -9.64
C PHE A 31 -39.35 9.37 -10.53
N ASP A 32 -39.22 10.67 -10.31
CA ASP A 32 -38.37 11.56 -11.11
C ASP A 32 -36.89 11.43 -10.72
N SER A 33 -36.60 10.97 -9.50
CA SER A 33 -35.24 10.75 -9.02
C SER A 33 -35.09 9.52 -8.13
N TYR A 34 -33.84 9.16 -7.84
CA TYR A 34 -33.56 8.10 -6.87
C TYR A 34 -33.90 8.49 -5.43
N GLU A 35 -33.77 9.77 -5.09
CA GLU A 35 -34.12 10.31 -3.76
C GLU A 35 -35.61 10.13 -3.47
N GLU A 36 -36.47 10.29 -4.47
CA GLU A 36 -37.91 10.03 -4.32
C GLU A 36 -38.20 8.54 -4.07
N VAL A 37 -37.47 7.63 -4.75
CA VAL A 37 -37.57 6.19 -4.48
C VAL A 37 -37.12 5.87 -3.05
N GLU A 38 -36.03 6.47 -2.57
CA GLU A 38 -35.60 6.29 -1.19
C GLU A 38 -36.60 6.84 -0.18
N HIS A 39 -37.21 7.99 -0.47
CA HIS A 39 -38.26 8.56 0.38
C HIS A 39 -39.47 7.63 0.45
N PHE A 40 -39.94 7.15 -0.71
CA PHE A 40 -41.05 6.20 -0.80
C PHE A 40 -40.78 4.91 -0.01
N ILE A 41 -39.58 4.34 -0.13
CA ILE A 41 -39.21 3.15 0.63
C ILE A 41 -39.16 3.45 2.13
N ARG A 42 -38.59 4.57 2.56
CA ARG A 42 -38.53 4.95 3.99
C ARG A 42 -39.92 5.12 4.58
N GLU A 43 -40.81 5.80 3.87
CA GLU A 43 -42.20 5.98 4.28
C GLU A 43 -42.92 4.63 4.41
N HIS A 44 -42.74 3.75 3.41
CA HIS A 44 -43.29 2.40 3.45
C HIS A 44 -42.74 1.56 4.61
N GLU A 45 -41.44 1.67 4.92
CA GLU A 45 -40.80 1.01 6.06
C GLU A 45 -41.40 1.43 7.41
N GLU A 46 -41.66 2.72 7.60
CA GLU A 46 -42.25 3.27 8.83
C GLU A 46 -43.72 2.86 8.99
N ILE A 47 -44.53 2.98 7.92
CA ILE A 47 -45.96 2.66 7.96
C ILE A 47 -46.20 1.16 8.22
N ASN A 48 -45.38 0.31 7.60
CA ASN A 48 -45.58 -1.14 7.63
C ASN A 48 -44.67 -1.86 8.63
N PHE A 49 -43.87 -1.13 9.42
CA PHE A 49 -42.92 -1.69 10.40
C PHE A 49 -41.98 -2.76 9.83
N VAL A 50 -41.48 -2.52 8.61
CA VAL A 50 -40.58 -3.43 7.90
C VAL A 50 -39.31 -2.69 7.50
N LYS A 51 -38.20 -3.41 7.32
CA LYS A 51 -36.94 -2.81 6.87
C LYS A 51 -36.47 -3.46 5.59
N PHE A 52 -36.04 -2.64 4.63
CA PHE A 52 -35.47 -3.05 3.36
C PHE A 52 -33.96 -2.73 3.30
N PHE A 53 -33.25 -3.49 2.48
CA PHE A 53 -31.88 -3.24 2.08
C PHE A 53 -31.76 -3.40 0.56
N ILE A 54 -30.76 -2.78 -0.05
CA ILE A 54 -30.49 -2.95 -1.49
C ILE A 54 -29.89 -4.34 -1.72
N MET A 55 -30.65 -5.21 -2.37
CA MET A 55 -30.23 -6.58 -2.69
C MET A 55 -29.40 -6.63 -3.96
N ASN A 56 -29.82 -5.91 -5.00
CA ASN A 56 -29.12 -5.84 -6.27
C ASN A 56 -29.37 -4.48 -6.90
N SER A 57 -28.39 -3.95 -7.61
CA SER A 57 -28.54 -2.69 -8.34
C SER A 57 -27.67 -2.68 -9.60
N ARG A 58 -28.08 -1.88 -10.57
CA ARG A 58 -27.36 -1.59 -11.80
C ARG A 58 -27.30 -0.08 -11.94
N SER A 59 -26.11 0.51 -11.82
CA SER A 59 -25.92 1.95 -11.94
C SER A 59 -26.25 2.47 -13.35
N VAL A 60 -26.58 3.76 -13.46
CA VAL A 60 -26.72 4.44 -14.76
C VAL A 60 -25.41 4.37 -15.53
N GLU A 61 -24.28 4.63 -14.88
CA GLU A 61 -22.94 4.52 -15.48
C GLU A 61 -22.65 3.13 -16.04
N GLY A 62 -22.93 2.07 -15.26
CA GLY A 62 -22.74 0.69 -15.71
C GLY A 62 -23.66 0.33 -16.89
N SER A 63 -24.83 0.96 -16.98
CA SER A 63 -25.78 0.75 -18.06
C SER A 63 -25.38 1.49 -19.34
N ARG A 64 -24.83 2.71 -19.23
CA ARG A 64 -24.28 3.48 -20.36
C ARG A 64 -23.14 2.72 -21.05
N LYS A 65 -22.30 2.00 -20.28
CA LYS A 65 -21.23 1.14 -20.83
C LYS A 65 -21.74 -0.04 -21.66
N ARG A 66 -22.90 -0.61 -21.30
CA ARG A 66 -23.49 -1.77 -22.00
C ARG A 66 -24.45 -1.38 -23.13
N LEU A 67 -25.13 -0.24 -23.01
CA LEU A 67 -26.16 0.23 -23.94
C LEU A 67 -25.97 1.73 -24.22
N PRO A 68 -24.95 2.11 -25.00
CA PRO A 68 -24.55 3.51 -25.20
C PRO A 68 -25.61 4.38 -25.90
N LYS A 69 -26.56 3.78 -26.63
CA LYS A 69 -27.64 4.48 -27.35
C LYS A 69 -28.86 4.81 -26.49
N ARG A 70 -28.93 4.32 -25.25
CA ARG A 70 -30.09 4.56 -24.36
C ARG A 70 -29.83 5.80 -23.51
N PHE A 71 -30.68 6.82 -23.66
CA PHE A 71 -30.68 7.98 -22.76
C PHE A 71 -31.05 7.53 -21.34
N LEU A 72 -30.32 8.02 -20.35
CA LEU A 72 -30.59 7.82 -18.92
C LEU A 72 -30.23 9.12 -18.21
N SER A 73 -31.15 9.67 -17.42
CA SER A 73 -30.92 10.86 -16.61
C SER A 73 -29.92 10.57 -15.49
N ASP A 74 -29.01 11.51 -15.23
CA ASP A 74 -28.05 11.42 -14.12
C ASP A 74 -28.75 11.42 -12.75
N ALA A 75 -29.95 11.98 -12.65
CA ALA A 75 -30.76 12.02 -11.42
C ALA A 75 -31.24 10.63 -10.94
N LEU A 76 -31.16 9.59 -11.77
CA LEU A 76 -31.72 8.29 -11.43
C LEU A 76 -30.78 7.39 -10.64
N LYS A 77 -29.48 7.70 -10.55
CA LYS A 77 -28.37 6.93 -9.92
C LYS A 77 -28.22 5.47 -10.40
N TYR A 78 -29.31 4.70 -10.43
CA TYR A 78 -29.47 3.34 -10.91
C TYR A 78 -30.42 3.26 -12.13
N CYS A 79 -30.07 2.42 -13.10
CA CYS A 79 -30.98 1.98 -14.16
C CYS A 79 -31.95 0.91 -13.64
N THR A 80 -31.54 0.12 -12.66
CA THR A 80 -32.40 -0.86 -11.97
C THR A 80 -31.92 -1.01 -10.54
N VAL A 81 -32.83 -0.98 -9.57
CA VAL A 81 -32.50 -1.19 -8.15
C VAL A 81 -33.56 -2.10 -7.53
N VAL A 82 -33.12 -3.06 -6.74
CA VAL A 82 -33.99 -4.01 -6.03
C VAL A 82 -33.78 -3.87 -4.53
N PHE A 83 -34.83 -3.47 -3.85
CA PHE A 83 -34.94 -3.48 -2.40
C PHE A 83 -35.54 -4.81 -1.97
N ALA A 84 -34.95 -5.46 -0.96
CA ALA A 84 -35.50 -6.67 -0.37
C ALA A 84 -35.58 -6.53 1.15
N CYS A 85 -36.53 -7.21 1.78
CA CYS A 85 -36.68 -7.17 3.24
C CYS A 85 -35.38 -7.64 3.94
N VAL A 86 -35.03 -7.12 5.11
CA VAL A 86 -33.87 -7.61 5.90
C VAL A 86 -33.97 -9.09 6.26
N HIS A 87 -35.20 -9.62 6.30
CA HIS A 87 -35.49 -11.05 6.49
C HIS A 87 -35.53 -11.85 5.17
N HIS A 88 -35.28 -11.20 4.03
CA HIS A 88 -35.39 -11.81 2.70
C HIS A 88 -34.37 -12.91 2.46
N GLY A 89 -34.80 -14.01 1.84
CA GLY A 89 -33.95 -15.12 1.48
C GLY A 89 -33.45 -15.93 2.68
N GLU A 90 -32.72 -17.00 2.39
CA GLU A 90 -32.18 -17.91 3.40
C GLU A 90 -30.75 -17.54 3.79
N HIS A 91 -30.39 -17.79 5.05
CA HIS A 91 -29.01 -17.68 5.47
C HIS A 91 -28.19 -18.81 4.87
N LYS A 92 -27.41 -18.50 3.84
CA LYS A 92 -26.36 -19.37 3.35
C LYS A 92 -25.10 -19.08 4.16
N SER A 93 -24.72 -20.00 5.05
CA SER A 93 -23.45 -19.89 5.76
C SER A 93 -22.32 -19.97 4.75
N THR A 94 -21.55 -18.89 4.62
CA THR A 94 -20.27 -18.91 3.90
C THR A 94 -19.12 -19.41 4.79
N SER A 95 -19.41 -19.75 6.06
CA SER A 95 -18.40 -20.26 6.99
C SER A 95 -18.29 -21.79 6.95
N LYS A 96 -17.05 -22.30 6.95
CA LYS A 96 -16.72 -23.74 7.09
C LYS A 96 -16.95 -24.27 8.53
N GLY A 97 -18.02 -23.84 9.21
CA GLY A 97 -18.37 -24.30 10.57
C GLY A 97 -17.62 -23.65 11.74
N MET A 98 -16.68 -22.72 11.50
CA MET A 98 -15.92 -22.04 12.58
C MET A 98 -16.72 -21.05 13.43
N ARG A 99 -17.95 -20.70 13.03
CA ARG A 99 -18.85 -19.82 13.80
C ARG A 99 -20.24 -20.47 13.91
N PRO A 100 -20.39 -21.51 14.74
CA PRO A 100 -21.60 -22.35 14.77
C PRO A 100 -22.87 -21.62 15.26
N ARG A 101 -22.75 -20.36 15.74
CA ARG A 101 -23.86 -19.59 16.34
C ARG A 101 -24.02 -18.20 15.74
N GLN A 102 -23.98 -18.07 14.41
CA GLN A 102 -24.34 -16.79 13.79
C GLN A 102 -25.85 -16.55 13.91
N LYS A 103 -26.21 -15.45 14.57
CA LYS A 103 -27.59 -14.94 14.55
C LYS A 103 -27.81 -14.24 13.21
N THR A 104 -28.76 -14.73 12.43
CA THR A 104 -29.18 -14.14 11.17
C THR A 104 -30.60 -13.60 11.29
N LEU A 105 -30.89 -12.49 10.61
CA LEU A 105 -32.25 -12.01 10.45
C LEU A 105 -32.96 -12.70 9.27
N ARG A 106 -32.24 -13.42 8.40
CA ARG A 106 -32.79 -14.08 7.21
C ARG A 106 -33.79 -15.17 7.61
N MET A 107 -35.04 -15.06 7.14
CA MET A 107 -36.16 -15.99 7.43
C MET A 107 -36.89 -16.45 6.16
N GLY A 108 -36.26 -16.30 4.98
CA GLY A 108 -36.90 -16.69 3.71
C GLY A 108 -38.02 -15.74 3.26
N CYS A 109 -38.04 -14.49 3.74
CA CYS A 109 -39.10 -13.55 3.38
C CYS A 109 -39.10 -13.23 1.87
N PRO A 110 -40.24 -13.31 1.16
CA PRO A 110 -40.25 -13.07 -0.29
C PRO A 110 -40.32 -11.58 -0.66
N ALA A 111 -40.60 -10.70 0.30
CA ALA A 111 -40.84 -9.28 0.07
C ALA A 111 -39.66 -8.56 -0.61
N LYS A 112 -39.96 -7.91 -1.74
CA LYS A 112 -39.01 -7.16 -2.56
C LYS A 112 -39.72 -6.14 -3.46
N PHE A 113 -39.03 -5.03 -3.73
CA PHE A 113 -39.45 -4.00 -4.68
C PHE A 113 -38.35 -3.79 -5.72
N ARG A 114 -38.69 -3.89 -7.00
CA ARG A 114 -37.77 -3.65 -8.11
C ARG A 114 -38.18 -2.37 -8.82
N PHE A 115 -37.29 -1.40 -8.85
CA PHE A 115 -37.43 -0.18 -9.63
C PHE A 115 -36.56 -0.28 -10.88
N SER A 116 -37.08 0.14 -12.02
CA SER A 116 -36.38 0.14 -13.30
C SER A 116 -36.52 1.50 -13.98
N ALA A 117 -35.51 1.91 -14.75
CA ALA A 117 -35.61 3.11 -15.57
C ALA A 117 -36.64 2.90 -16.68
N THR A 118 -37.50 3.89 -16.88
CA THR A 118 -38.47 3.94 -17.99
C THR A 118 -37.77 3.78 -19.34
N PRO A 119 -38.48 3.38 -20.41
CA PRO A 119 -37.90 3.34 -21.76
C PRO A 119 -37.31 4.70 -22.18
N SER A 120 -37.94 5.79 -21.76
CA SER A 120 -37.46 7.17 -21.97
C SER A 120 -36.18 7.51 -21.19
N GLY A 121 -35.86 6.75 -20.15
CA GLY A 121 -34.69 6.96 -19.29
C GLY A 121 -34.73 8.18 -18.38
N LYS A 122 -35.86 8.89 -18.31
CA LYS A 122 -36.01 10.11 -17.50
C LYS A 122 -36.41 9.83 -16.05
N GLN A 123 -37.18 8.76 -15.84
CA GLN A 123 -37.80 8.41 -14.55
C GLN A 123 -37.51 6.94 -14.18
N LEU A 124 -37.55 6.63 -12.89
CA LEU A 124 -37.67 5.27 -12.37
C LEU A 124 -39.14 4.90 -12.25
N TYR A 125 -39.48 3.62 -12.43
CA TYR A 125 -40.81 3.11 -12.12
C TYR A 125 -40.73 1.80 -11.34
N LEU A 126 -41.72 1.55 -10.47
CA LEU A 126 -41.86 0.29 -9.75
C LEU A 126 -42.27 -0.81 -10.73
N ALA A 127 -41.31 -1.66 -11.11
CA ALA A 127 -41.46 -2.68 -12.14
C ALA A 127 -41.99 -4.02 -11.60
N ASP A 128 -41.66 -4.35 -10.36
CA ASP A 128 -42.13 -5.55 -9.67
C ASP A 128 -42.22 -5.26 -8.18
N ALA A 129 -43.31 -5.69 -7.54
CA ALA A 129 -43.59 -5.44 -6.14
C ALA A 129 -44.18 -6.68 -5.47
N VAL A 130 -43.40 -7.28 -4.58
CA VAL A 130 -43.85 -8.36 -3.70
C VAL A 130 -43.95 -7.78 -2.30
N THR A 131 -45.18 -7.54 -1.85
CA THR A 131 -45.51 -6.96 -0.54
C THR A 131 -45.78 -8.01 0.53
N GLN A 132 -45.82 -9.29 0.17
CA GLN A 132 -46.07 -10.37 1.13
C GLN A 132 -44.81 -10.65 1.96
N HIS A 133 -44.97 -10.73 3.27
CA HIS A 133 -43.90 -11.08 4.19
C HIS A 133 -44.23 -12.37 4.94
N SER A 134 -43.20 -13.13 5.28
CA SER A 134 -43.31 -14.40 6.02
C SER A 134 -43.07 -14.25 7.52
N HIS A 135 -43.10 -13.02 8.05
CA HIS A 135 -42.80 -12.73 9.46
C HIS A 135 -43.71 -11.64 10.02
N PRO A 136 -43.86 -11.56 11.36
CA PRO A 136 -44.62 -10.50 12.00
C PRO A 136 -44.06 -9.09 11.70
N HIS A 137 -44.98 -8.12 11.61
CA HIS A 137 -44.71 -6.69 11.39
C HIS A 137 -45.14 -5.88 12.60
N ASP A 138 -44.55 -6.19 13.75
CA ASP A 138 -44.81 -5.43 14.97
C ASP A 138 -43.82 -4.28 15.12
N GLU A 139 -44.35 -3.14 15.56
CA GLU A 139 -43.60 -1.91 15.78
C GLU A 139 -42.43 -2.12 16.76
N VAL A 140 -42.62 -2.96 17.77
CA VAL A 140 -41.61 -3.26 18.79
C VAL A 140 -40.38 -3.92 18.16
N SER A 141 -40.58 -4.96 17.35
CA SER A 141 -39.51 -5.65 16.63
C SER A 141 -38.82 -4.72 15.63
N PHE A 142 -39.57 -3.89 14.91
CA PHE A 142 -39.03 -2.92 13.97
C PHE A 142 -38.10 -1.89 14.65
N ARG A 143 -38.56 -1.27 15.75
CA ARG A 143 -37.75 -0.32 16.54
C ARG A 143 -36.52 -0.97 17.16
N SER A 144 -36.57 -2.29 17.40
CA SER A 144 -35.47 -3.07 17.98
C SER A 144 -34.36 -3.46 16.99
N LEU A 145 -34.56 -3.22 15.69
CA LEU A 145 -33.58 -3.58 14.66
C LEU A 145 -32.24 -2.86 14.88
N PRO A 146 -31.09 -3.53 14.66
CA PRO A 146 -29.77 -2.93 14.83
C PRO A 146 -29.58 -1.59 14.08
N GLN A 147 -30.21 -1.45 12.92
CA GLN A 147 -30.17 -0.24 12.10
C GLN A 147 -30.92 0.93 12.76
N LYS A 148 -32.03 0.65 13.45
CA LYS A 148 -32.85 1.66 14.16
C LYS A 148 -32.26 2.04 15.52
N ARG A 149 -31.56 1.10 16.17
CA ARG A 149 -30.84 1.34 17.44
C ARG A 149 -29.50 2.08 17.29
N ARG A 150 -29.00 2.28 16.05
CA ARG A 150 -27.73 2.94 15.81
C ARG A 150 -27.83 4.42 16.19
N LEU A 151 -26.94 4.87 17.07
CA LEU A 151 -26.88 6.27 17.48
C LEU A 151 -26.19 7.12 16.40
N THR A 152 -26.67 8.34 16.20
CA THR A 152 -25.92 9.37 15.49
C THR A 152 -24.76 9.86 16.36
N ASP A 153 -23.86 10.66 15.80
CA ASP A 153 -22.74 11.18 16.56
C ASP A 153 -23.17 12.21 17.60
N GLU A 154 -24.25 12.97 17.36
CA GLU A 154 -24.83 13.91 18.32
C GLU A 154 -25.47 13.18 19.50
N GLU A 155 -26.37 12.21 19.21
CA GLU A 155 -27.03 11.38 20.22
C GLU A 155 -26.02 10.62 21.08
N ARG A 156 -24.91 10.16 20.47
CA ARG A 156 -23.86 9.43 21.19
C ARG A 156 -23.14 10.32 22.20
N GLU A 157 -22.94 11.59 21.89
CA GLU A 157 -22.28 12.55 22.78
C GLU A 157 -23.19 12.95 23.94
N GLU A 158 -24.46 13.23 23.64
CA GLU A 158 -25.47 13.46 24.68
C GLU A 158 -25.57 12.24 25.62
N ALA A 159 -25.60 11.04 25.03
CA ALA A 159 -25.58 9.80 25.79
C ALA A 159 -24.33 9.65 26.66
N PHE A 160 -23.15 10.10 26.21
CA PHE A 160 -21.94 10.10 27.04
C PHE A 160 -22.03 11.06 28.21
N GLU A 161 -22.59 12.26 28.03
CA GLU A 161 -22.76 13.23 29.11
C GLU A 161 -23.76 12.73 30.18
N ILE A 162 -24.88 12.17 29.74
CA ILE A 162 -25.86 11.55 30.65
C ILE A 162 -25.23 10.34 31.35
N LEU A 163 -24.42 9.54 30.65
CA LEU A 163 -23.77 8.38 31.22
C LEU A 163 -22.78 8.74 32.33
N LYS A 164 -22.04 9.84 32.19
CA LYS A 164 -21.12 10.36 33.21
C LYS A 164 -21.86 10.83 34.46
N LYS A 165 -23.00 11.52 34.29
CA LYS A 165 -23.72 12.19 35.38
C LYS A 165 -24.76 11.31 36.09
N GLN A 166 -25.49 10.50 35.33
CA GLN A 166 -26.72 9.82 35.79
C GLN A 166 -26.72 8.31 35.53
N GLY A 167 -25.79 7.81 34.70
CA GLY A 167 -25.61 6.38 34.45
C GLY A 167 -26.52 5.79 33.36
N LYS A 168 -26.38 4.48 33.16
CA LYS A 168 -26.88 3.76 31.96
C LYS A 168 -28.40 3.82 31.78
N LYS A 169 -29.17 3.72 32.87
CA LYS A 169 -30.64 3.71 32.79
C LYS A 169 -31.20 5.07 32.34
N SER A 170 -30.58 6.17 32.75
CA SER A 170 -30.97 7.51 32.31
C SER A 170 -30.69 7.71 30.83
N VAL A 171 -29.56 7.21 30.31
CA VAL A 171 -29.27 7.22 28.87
C VAL A 171 -30.35 6.49 28.08
N GLN A 172 -30.75 5.30 28.55
CA GLN A 172 -31.77 4.50 27.90
C GLN A 172 -33.11 5.23 27.84
N LYS A 173 -33.54 5.82 28.96
CA LYS A 173 -34.79 6.57 29.04
C LYS A 173 -34.76 7.82 28.15
N HIS A 174 -33.67 8.59 28.24
CA HIS A 174 -33.51 9.83 27.48
C HIS A 174 -33.58 9.59 25.98
N LEU A 175 -32.79 8.64 25.45
CA LEU A 175 -32.76 8.34 24.01
C LEU A 175 -34.06 7.68 23.51
N GLN A 176 -34.78 7.01 24.40
CA GLN A 176 -36.12 6.52 24.08
C GLN A 176 -37.13 7.66 23.97
N GLU A 177 -37.03 8.69 24.82
CA GLU A 177 -37.94 9.84 24.84
C GLU A 177 -37.65 10.85 23.73
N THR A 178 -36.38 11.16 23.47
CA THR A 178 -35.96 12.16 22.46
C THR A 178 -35.85 11.59 21.06
N ALA A 179 -35.24 10.40 20.91
CA ALA A 179 -34.94 9.81 19.60
C ALA A 179 -35.78 8.56 19.27
N GLY A 180 -36.64 8.11 20.19
CA GLY A 180 -37.45 6.90 20.00
C GLY A 180 -36.63 5.59 19.95
N LYS A 181 -35.34 5.62 20.35
CA LYS A 181 -34.41 4.49 20.17
C LYS A 181 -34.41 3.55 21.37
N VAL A 182 -34.76 2.28 21.11
CA VAL A 182 -34.80 1.24 22.15
C VAL A 182 -33.43 0.56 22.28
N LEU A 183 -32.55 1.12 23.10
CA LEU A 183 -31.23 0.54 23.37
C LEU A 183 -31.32 -0.66 24.33
N TYR A 184 -30.47 -1.67 24.10
CA TYR A 184 -30.30 -2.80 25.00
C TYR A 184 -29.14 -2.56 25.98
N MET A 185 -29.15 -3.32 27.09
CA MET A 185 -28.06 -3.28 28.07
C MET A 185 -26.69 -3.51 27.44
N ARG A 186 -26.57 -4.42 26.47
CA ARG A 186 -25.31 -4.64 25.74
C ARG A 186 -24.85 -3.37 25.01
N ASP A 187 -25.76 -2.61 24.41
CA ASP A 187 -25.43 -1.35 23.75
C ASP A 187 -24.92 -0.32 24.76
N LEU A 188 -25.58 -0.21 25.92
CA LEU A 188 -25.17 0.68 27.02
C LEU A 188 -23.82 0.26 27.64
N HIS A 189 -23.53 -1.04 27.71
CA HIS A 189 -22.22 -1.54 28.13
C HIS A 189 -21.13 -1.19 27.11
N ASN A 190 -21.40 -1.36 25.82
CA ASN A 190 -20.48 -0.97 24.75
C ASN A 190 -20.25 0.55 24.74
N LEU A 191 -21.32 1.33 24.94
CA LEU A 191 -21.28 2.78 25.06
C LEU A 191 -20.45 3.22 26.26
N ALA A 192 -20.66 2.61 27.43
CA ALA A 192 -19.86 2.90 28.63
C ALA A 192 -18.39 2.53 28.47
N ALA A 193 -18.10 1.40 27.82
CA ALA A 193 -16.73 1.00 27.51
C ALA A 193 -16.07 2.00 26.54
N ALA A 194 -16.81 2.50 25.55
CA ALA A 194 -16.34 3.54 24.64
C ALA A 194 -16.09 4.87 25.37
N SER A 195 -17.02 5.31 26.21
CA SER A 195 -16.90 6.55 27.00
C SER A 195 -15.68 6.54 27.94
N ARG A 196 -15.46 5.44 28.68
CA ARG A 196 -14.27 5.29 29.53
C ARG A 196 -12.97 5.32 28.73
N ARG A 197 -12.96 4.67 27.56
CA ARG A 197 -11.78 4.64 26.69
C ARG A 197 -11.44 6.05 26.19
N ASN A 198 -12.47 6.81 25.81
CA ASN A 198 -12.31 8.22 25.42
C ASN A 198 -11.81 9.08 26.59
N SER A 199 -12.37 8.92 27.80
CA SER A 199 -11.90 9.68 28.96
C SER A 199 -10.41 9.45 29.26
N ILE A 200 -9.96 8.19 29.23
CA ILE A 200 -8.55 7.84 29.48
C ILE A 200 -7.64 8.48 28.43
N CYS A 201 -7.98 8.39 27.14
CA CYS A 201 -7.13 8.98 26.11
C CYS A 201 -7.15 10.52 26.14
N HIS A 202 -8.25 11.16 26.52
CA HIS A 202 -8.27 12.60 26.75
C HIS A 202 -7.33 13.01 27.89
N THR A 203 -7.34 12.28 29.01
CA THR A 203 -6.39 12.51 30.11
C THR A 203 -4.94 12.31 29.66
N ASN A 204 -4.67 11.24 28.89
CA ASN A 204 -3.33 10.98 28.35
C ASN A 204 -2.87 12.08 27.40
N ILE A 205 -3.77 12.59 26.55
CA ILE A 205 -3.48 13.71 25.66
C ILE A 205 -3.13 14.95 26.46
N GLN A 206 -3.94 15.27 27.49
CA GLN A 206 -3.67 16.43 28.33
C GLN A 206 -2.31 16.31 29.03
N ALA A 207 -1.97 15.15 29.58
CA ALA A 207 -0.67 14.91 30.19
C ALA A 207 0.51 15.10 29.21
N ILE A 208 0.35 14.63 27.95
CA ILE A 208 1.36 14.85 26.90
C ILE A 208 1.49 16.33 26.57
N LEU A 209 0.39 17.07 26.49
CA LEU A 209 0.40 18.51 26.22
C LEU A 209 1.04 19.30 27.36
N ASP A 210 0.70 18.97 28.61
CA ASP A 210 1.27 19.61 29.79
C ASP A 210 2.80 19.40 29.80
N TYR A 211 3.24 18.17 29.54
CA TYR A 211 4.67 17.85 29.39
C TYR A 211 5.34 18.62 28.25
N LEU A 212 4.71 18.66 27.07
CA LEU A 212 5.26 19.33 25.89
C LEU A 212 5.27 20.86 26.02
N SER A 213 4.32 21.44 26.77
CA SER A 213 4.29 22.88 27.07
C SER A 213 5.40 23.31 28.03
N GLN A 214 5.86 22.39 28.88
CA GLN A 214 6.94 22.62 29.84
C GLN A 214 8.33 22.37 29.23
N ALA A 215 8.41 21.52 28.21
CA ALA A 215 9.63 21.36 27.43
C ALA A 215 9.78 22.59 26.52
N GLU A 216 10.77 23.46 26.80
CA GLU A 216 11.08 24.73 26.08
C GLU A 216 11.51 24.55 24.60
N ASP A 217 10.95 23.59 23.89
CA ASP A 217 11.32 23.21 22.54
C ASP A 217 10.48 23.99 21.52
N GLN A 218 10.77 25.29 21.38
CA GLN A 218 10.06 26.22 20.47
C GLN A 218 10.16 25.85 18.98
N THR A 219 10.98 24.85 18.64
CA THR A 219 11.22 24.41 17.25
C THR A 219 10.31 23.26 16.79
N SER A 220 9.63 22.60 17.73
CA SER A 220 8.74 21.47 17.45
C SER A 220 7.28 21.92 17.37
N VAL A 221 6.57 21.48 16.33
CA VAL A 221 5.10 21.60 16.25
C VAL A 221 4.49 20.48 17.07
N VAL A 222 3.70 20.87 18.07
CA VAL A 222 2.85 19.99 18.86
C VAL A 222 1.45 20.57 18.81
N GLU A 223 0.52 19.88 18.16
CA GLU A 223 -0.85 20.38 18.04
C GLU A 223 -1.88 19.34 18.40
N VAL A 224 -2.92 19.80 19.10
CA VAL A 224 -4.13 19.00 19.30
C VAL A 224 -4.92 19.02 18.01
N VAL A 225 -5.12 17.84 17.44
CA VAL A 225 -5.96 17.67 16.26
C VAL A 225 -7.40 17.60 16.75
N THR A 226 -8.24 18.52 16.31
CA THR A 226 -9.68 18.52 16.59
C THR A 226 -10.47 18.34 15.30
N LYS A 227 -11.71 17.84 15.43
CA LYS A 227 -12.70 17.86 14.36
C LYS A 227 -13.35 19.24 14.25
N ALA A 228 -14.08 19.48 13.17
CA ALA A 228 -14.89 20.68 12.97
C ALA A 228 -15.94 20.92 14.07
N ASP A 229 -16.38 19.86 14.76
CA ASP A 229 -17.31 19.92 15.91
C ASP A 229 -16.60 20.23 17.25
N GLY A 230 -15.29 20.48 17.24
CA GLY A 230 -14.48 20.78 18.43
C GLY A 230 -13.99 19.55 19.19
N ARG A 231 -14.32 18.33 18.77
CA ARG A 231 -13.87 17.10 19.46
C ARG A 231 -12.40 16.82 19.20
N ILE A 232 -11.66 16.51 20.26
CA ILE A 232 -10.25 16.09 20.14
C ILE A 232 -10.16 14.73 19.44
N VAL A 233 -9.27 14.65 18.48
CA VAL A 233 -8.97 13.48 17.66
C VAL A 233 -7.65 12.85 18.07
N GLY A 234 -6.68 13.66 18.46
CA GLY A 234 -5.34 13.18 18.77
C GLY A 234 -4.31 14.31 18.89
N ILE A 235 -3.04 13.92 18.89
CA ILE A 235 -1.88 14.83 18.89
C ILE A 235 -1.12 14.65 17.58
N TYR A 236 -0.75 15.76 16.98
CA TYR A 236 0.21 15.86 15.90
C TYR A 236 1.56 16.30 16.46
N TYR A 237 2.63 15.60 16.06
CA TYR A 237 4.00 15.98 16.36
C TYR A 237 4.83 16.03 15.09
N GLN A 238 5.50 17.15 14.87
CA GLN A 238 6.46 17.33 13.79
C GLN A 238 7.52 18.35 14.20
N ASP A 239 8.79 17.97 14.20
CA ASP A 239 9.88 18.94 14.42
C ASP A 239 10.39 19.57 13.11
N GLN A 240 11.31 20.52 13.25
CA GLN A 240 11.85 21.26 12.12
C GLN A 240 12.60 20.36 11.12
N GLU A 241 13.31 19.34 11.59
CA GLU A 241 14.01 18.40 10.71
C GLU A 241 13.02 17.52 9.96
N MET A 242 11.95 17.05 10.60
CA MET A 242 10.86 16.32 9.96
C MET A 242 10.24 17.12 8.80
N LYS A 243 9.97 18.42 9.01
CA LYS A 243 9.50 19.33 7.95
C LYS A 243 10.50 19.45 6.82
N ARG A 244 11.77 19.70 7.14
CA ARG A 244 12.85 19.87 6.16
C ARG A 244 13.04 18.64 5.28
N VAL A 245 12.97 17.45 5.88
CA VAL A 245 13.09 16.17 5.18
C VAL A 245 11.93 15.97 4.22
N TYR A 246 10.69 16.26 4.63
CA TYR A 246 9.56 16.16 3.73
C TYR A 246 9.63 17.17 2.57
N ALA A 247 9.95 18.43 2.86
CA ALA A 247 10.11 19.48 1.85
C ALA A 247 11.21 19.14 0.82
N SER A 248 12.24 18.40 1.23
CA SER A 248 13.31 17.93 0.33
C SER A 248 12.84 16.77 -0.58
N PHE A 249 11.89 15.97 -0.13
CA PHE A 249 11.52 14.71 -0.79
C PHE A 249 10.00 14.51 -0.90
N PRO A 250 9.19 15.50 -1.33
CA PRO A 250 7.74 15.46 -1.17
C PRO A 250 7.04 14.41 -2.03
N GLN A 251 7.74 13.82 -3.01
CA GLN A 251 7.14 12.94 -4.02
C GLN A 251 6.67 11.59 -3.49
N TYR A 252 7.15 11.17 -2.32
CA TYR A 252 6.89 9.86 -1.74
C TYR A 252 6.57 9.99 -0.24
N LEU A 253 5.55 9.28 0.22
CA LEU A 253 5.17 9.21 1.63
C LEU A 253 4.81 7.78 1.98
N VAL A 254 5.37 7.27 3.07
CA VAL A 254 4.93 6.01 3.68
C VAL A 254 4.15 6.34 4.94
N ILE A 255 2.99 5.72 5.12
CA ILE A 255 2.22 5.80 6.35
C ILE A 255 2.12 4.40 6.93
N ASP A 256 2.66 4.24 8.14
CA ASP A 256 2.57 3.01 8.93
C ASP A 256 1.86 3.30 10.25
N ALA A 257 1.18 2.30 10.81
CA ALA A 257 0.38 2.46 12.02
C ALA A 257 0.69 1.37 13.05
N THR A 258 0.63 1.71 14.34
CA THR A 258 0.67 0.73 15.43
C THR A 258 -0.68 0.05 15.63
N CYS A 259 -0.65 -1.25 15.96
CA CYS A 259 -1.80 -1.93 16.54
C CYS A 259 -2.02 -1.48 18.00
N LYS A 260 -3.28 -1.42 18.43
CA LYS A 260 -3.76 -0.89 19.74
C LYS A 260 -3.35 -1.76 20.95
N TYR A 261 -2.06 -1.91 21.21
CA TYR A 261 -1.54 -2.78 22.28
C TYR A 261 -0.71 -2.04 23.35
N ASN A 262 -0.72 -0.70 23.39
CA ASN A 262 0.00 0.05 24.41
C ASN A 262 -0.87 0.48 25.60
N SER A 263 -0.20 0.92 26.68
CA SER A 263 -0.79 1.50 27.90
C SER A 263 -1.76 2.65 27.59
N LEU A 264 -1.45 3.46 26.56
CA LEU A 264 -2.27 4.61 26.16
C LEU A 264 -3.56 4.26 25.43
N ARG A 265 -3.69 3.03 24.89
CA ARG A 265 -4.80 2.56 24.05
C ARG A 265 -5.07 3.45 22.83
N MET A 266 -4.04 4.14 22.35
CA MET A 266 -4.07 5.07 21.22
C MET A 266 -3.24 4.50 20.06
N PRO A 267 -3.77 4.38 18.84
CA PRO A 267 -2.94 4.11 17.67
C PRO A 267 -1.99 5.28 17.39
N MET A 268 -0.76 4.94 17.02
CA MET A 268 0.26 5.86 16.54
C MET A 268 0.42 5.66 15.03
N TYR A 269 0.36 6.73 14.26
CA TYR A 269 0.73 6.76 12.86
C TYR A 269 2.14 7.35 12.74
N ILE A 270 3.00 6.65 12.01
CA ILE A 270 4.35 7.03 11.69
C ILE A 270 4.37 7.35 10.21
N MET A 271 4.68 8.60 9.88
CA MET A 271 4.90 9.01 8.50
C MET A 271 6.39 8.98 8.22
N LEU A 272 6.78 8.26 7.18
CA LEU A 272 8.16 8.10 6.76
C LEU A 272 8.34 8.60 5.34
N ASN A 273 9.52 9.12 5.06
CA ASN A 273 9.95 9.46 3.70
C ASN A 273 11.26 8.75 3.38
N GLU A 274 11.49 8.45 2.11
CA GLU A 274 12.75 7.89 1.64
C GLU A 274 13.64 9.04 1.15
N GLY A 275 14.92 9.06 1.52
CA GLY A 275 15.89 10.03 1.02
C GLY A 275 16.55 9.63 -0.31
N SER A 276 17.55 10.40 -0.76
CA SER A 276 18.30 10.16 -2.01
C SER A 276 19.15 8.88 -2.05
N ASN A 277 19.46 8.31 -0.88
CA ASN A 277 20.27 7.11 -0.76
C ASN A 277 19.51 5.93 -0.13
N GLY A 278 18.18 5.99 -0.10
CA GLY A 278 17.33 4.89 0.35
C GLY A 278 17.24 4.70 1.87
N TYR A 279 17.57 5.74 2.64
CA TYR A 279 17.30 5.79 4.08
C TYR A 279 15.88 6.31 4.32
N TYR A 280 15.19 5.70 5.29
CA TYR A 280 13.87 6.13 5.73
C TYR A 280 14.00 7.08 6.91
N GLU A 281 13.20 8.13 6.89
CA GLU A 281 13.19 9.16 7.92
C GLU A 281 11.79 9.49 8.34
N VAL A 282 11.61 9.72 9.64
CA VAL A 282 10.34 10.18 10.19
C VAL A 282 10.09 11.61 9.73
N VAL A 283 8.91 11.87 9.17
CA VAL A 283 8.46 13.20 8.74
C VAL A 283 7.25 13.70 9.51
N ALA A 284 6.57 12.84 10.26
CA ALA A 284 5.53 13.21 11.20
C ALA A 284 5.14 12.02 12.07
N LEU A 285 4.66 12.31 13.28
CA LEU A 285 4.04 11.34 14.18
C LEU A 285 2.64 11.82 14.56
N TYR A 286 1.68 10.90 14.61
CA TYR A 286 0.34 11.19 15.11
C TYR A 286 -0.10 10.16 16.12
N LEU A 287 -0.67 10.63 17.22
CA LEU A 287 -1.27 9.80 18.25
C LEU A 287 -2.77 10.03 18.24
N LEU A 288 -3.56 9.08 17.71
CA LEU A 288 -5.01 9.24 17.59
C LEU A 288 -5.75 8.56 18.74
N ILE A 289 -6.88 9.15 19.16
CA ILE A 289 -7.84 8.54 20.08
C ILE A 289 -8.53 7.34 19.39
N THR A 290 -8.91 7.53 18.12
CA THR A 290 -9.54 6.50 17.31
C THR A 290 -9.06 6.55 15.87
N SER A 291 -8.89 5.38 15.25
CA SER A 291 -8.48 5.18 13.85
C SER A 291 -9.71 5.04 12.93
N ASN A 292 -10.61 6.03 12.90
CA ASN A 292 -11.74 6.06 11.97
C ASN A 292 -11.47 7.01 10.79
N ALA A 293 -12.36 7.02 9.79
CA ALA A 293 -12.19 7.81 8.58
C ALA A 293 -11.95 9.30 8.89
N ASP A 294 -12.82 9.91 9.69
CA ASP A 294 -12.72 11.34 10.05
C ASP A 294 -11.42 11.65 10.81
N SER A 295 -10.97 10.74 11.68
CA SER A 295 -9.72 10.93 12.43
C SER A 295 -8.50 10.92 11.50
N VAL A 296 -8.49 10.00 10.53
CA VAL A 296 -7.44 9.92 9.51
C VAL A 296 -7.51 11.15 8.59
N GLN A 297 -8.72 11.65 8.30
CA GLN A 297 -8.90 12.86 7.50
C GLN A 297 -8.34 14.09 8.22
N ALA A 298 -8.68 14.28 9.50
CA ALA A 298 -8.15 15.38 10.32
C ALA A 298 -6.62 15.32 10.44
N MET A 299 -6.05 14.11 10.55
CA MET A 299 -4.62 13.88 10.47
C MET A 299 -4.03 14.37 9.14
N MET A 300 -4.62 14.00 7.99
CA MET A 300 -4.14 14.42 6.67
C MET A 300 -4.26 15.93 6.44
N MET A 301 -5.35 16.56 6.87
CA MET A 301 -5.53 18.01 6.76
C MET A 301 -4.43 18.75 7.53
N ARG A 302 -4.16 18.33 8.78
CA ARG A 302 -3.09 18.91 9.60
C ARG A 302 -1.71 18.75 8.97
N PHE A 303 -1.45 17.61 8.32
CA PHE A 303 -0.20 17.37 7.61
C PHE A 303 -0.01 18.39 6.47
N LYS A 304 -1.05 18.61 5.66
CA LYS A 304 -1.02 19.56 4.54
C LYS A 304 -0.80 21.01 4.98
N GLU A 305 -1.41 21.42 6.09
CA GLU A 305 -1.23 22.76 6.67
C GLU A 305 0.24 23.06 6.99
N HIS A 306 0.99 22.05 7.44
CA HIS A 306 2.37 22.19 7.88
C HIS A 306 3.42 21.91 6.80
N ASN A 307 3.00 21.34 5.66
CA ASN A 307 3.89 20.81 4.63
C ASN A 307 3.38 21.24 3.24
N PRO A 308 3.56 22.51 2.82
CA PRO A 308 2.97 23.06 1.59
C PRO A 308 3.39 22.33 0.31
N GLU A 309 4.52 21.63 0.33
CA GLU A 309 5.03 20.77 -0.74
C GLU A 309 4.18 19.50 -0.95
N TRP A 310 3.14 19.27 -0.16
CA TRP A 310 2.22 18.14 -0.31
C TRP A 310 1.61 18.03 -1.70
N SER A 311 1.52 19.15 -2.44
CA SER A 311 1.03 19.19 -3.81
C SER A 311 1.91 18.42 -4.81
N ASP A 312 3.19 18.22 -4.49
CA ASP A 312 4.15 17.44 -5.29
C ASP A 312 4.09 15.93 -4.98
N LEU A 313 3.25 15.51 -4.03
CA LEU A 313 3.12 14.11 -3.62
C LEU A 313 2.57 13.25 -4.75
N GLN A 314 3.36 12.27 -5.19
CA GLN A 314 3.03 11.38 -6.29
C GLN A 314 2.57 10.00 -5.80
N ILE A 315 3.12 9.52 -4.69
CA ILE A 315 2.85 8.18 -4.17
C ILE A 315 2.69 8.20 -2.65
N ILE A 316 1.64 7.52 -2.19
CA ILE A 316 1.44 7.21 -0.78
C ILE A 316 1.48 5.70 -0.61
N MET A 317 2.44 5.19 0.14
CA MET A 317 2.54 3.78 0.51
C MET A 317 1.89 3.56 1.87
N VAL A 318 0.89 2.66 1.93
CA VAL A 318 0.15 2.34 3.15
C VAL A 318 -0.08 0.84 3.30
N ASP A 319 -0.51 0.42 4.49
CA ASP A 319 -0.99 -0.95 4.71
C ASP A 319 -2.42 -1.14 4.12
N LYS A 320 -2.99 -2.34 4.28
CA LYS A 320 -4.25 -2.79 3.65
C LYS A 320 -5.49 -2.05 4.09
N ASP A 321 -5.48 -1.29 5.20
CA ASP A 321 -6.72 -0.77 5.78
C ASP A 321 -7.58 -0.03 4.74
N VAL A 322 -8.79 -0.53 4.53
CA VAL A 322 -9.69 -0.03 3.47
C VAL A 322 -10.16 1.39 3.79
N THR A 323 -10.32 1.72 5.07
CA THR A 323 -10.78 3.02 5.52
C THR A 323 -9.71 4.07 5.28
N GLU A 324 -8.48 3.79 5.69
CA GLU A 324 -7.33 4.68 5.49
C GLU A 324 -7.11 4.96 4.00
N ARG A 325 -7.07 3.91 3.17
CA ARG A 325 -6.88 4.07 1.71
C ARG A 325 -7.97 4.90 1.07
N ARG A 326 -9.23 4.77 1.51
CA ARG A 326 -10.33 5.58 0.98
C ARG A 326 -10.12 7.05 1.29
N VAL A 327 -9.83 7.39 2.54
CA VAL A 327 -9.57 8.76 2.97
C VAL A 327 -8.36 9.35 2.24
N LEU A 328 -7.29 8.58 2.07
CA LEU A 328 -6.09 9.04 1.36
C LEU A 328 -6.35 9.34 -0.12
N ARG A 329 -7.22 8.58 -0.80
CA ARG A 329 -7.62 8.88 -2.19
C ARG A 329 -8.49 10.13 -2.28
N GLU A 330 -9.35 10.37 -1.29
CA GLU A 330 -10.19 11.56 -1.21
C GLU A 330 -9.33 12.81 -0.94
N GLU A 331 -8.35 12.71 -0.03
CA GLU A 331 -7.45 13.80 0.34
C GLU A 331 -6.36 14.09 -0.70
N PHE A 332 -5.82 13.06 -1.37
CA PHE A 332 -4.73 13.21 -2.34
C PHE A 332 -5.11 12.59 -3.69
N PRO A 333 -6.03 13.22 -4.45
CA PRO A 333 -6.53 12.65 -5.70
C PRO A 333 -5.47 12.56 -6.82
N ALA A 334 -4.43 13.40 -6.75
CA ALA A 334 -3.31 13.37 -7.69
C ALA A 334 -2.28 12.28 -7.36
N ALA A 335 -2.25 11.78 -6.11
CA ALA A 335 -1.29 10.79 -5.66
C ALA A 335 -1.81 9.36 -5.85
N SER A 336 -0.92 8.45 -6.24
CA SER A 336 -1.20 7.02 -6.29
C SER A 336 -1.08 6.41 -4.90
N VAL A 337 -2.19 5.95 -4.34
CA VAL A 337 -2.18 5.13 -3.11
C VAL A 337 -1.77 3.71 -3.46
N GLN A 338 -0.69 3.22 -2.85
CA GLN A 338 -0.10 1.90 -3.12
C GLN A 338 0.09 1.11 -1.82
N MET A 339 0.11 -0.21 -1.95
CA MET A 339 0.38 -1.11 -0.84
C MET A 339 1.82 -1.62 -0.87
N CYS A 340 2.43 -1.70 0.31
CA CYS A 340 3.73 -2.34 0.48
C CYS A 340 3.63 -3.85 0.19
N LEU A 341 4.54 -4.38 -0.62
CA LEU A 341 4.51 -5.79 -1.00
C LEU A 341 4.71 -6.71 0.20
N SER A 342 5.62 -6.35 1.11
CA SER A 342 5.86 -7.14 2.32
C SER A 342 4.62 -7.25 3.21
N HIS A 343 3.88 -6.15 3.40
CA HIS A 343 2.61 -6.14 4.15
C HIS A 343 1.51 -6.93 3.44
N VAL A 344 1.40 -6.83 2.11
CA VAL A 344 0.47 -7.63 1.31
C VAL A 344 0.71 -9.13 1.52
N LEU A 345 1.97 -9.57 1.42
CA LEU A 345 2.33 -10.97 1.55
C LEU A 345 2.14 -11.47 3.00
N ARG A 346 2.61 -10.73 4.00
CA ARG A 346 2.42 -11.05 5.43
C ARG A 346 0.94 -11.15 5.77
N ARG A 347 0.12 -10.25 5.24
CA ARG A 347 -1.32 -10.28 5.48
C ARG A 347 -1.99 -11.45 4.80
N PHE A 348 -1.59 -11.76 3.57
CA PHE A 348 -2.09 -12.95 2.89
C PHE A 348 -1.74 -14.22 3.67
N GLU A 349 -0.52 -14.34 4.17
CA GLU A 349 -0.08 -15.46 5.03
C GLU A 349 -0.95 -15.60 6.28
N GLN A 350 -1.16 -14.51 7.01
CA GLN A 350 -2.06 -14.50 8.18
C GLN A 350 -3.49 -14.94 7.83
N ASP A 351 -4.01 -14.48 6.69
CA ASP A 351 -5.37 -14.80 6.23
C ASP A 351 -5.47 -16.22 5.65
N ALA A 352 -4.40 -16.76 5.06
CA ALA A 352 -4.28 -18.11 4.50
C ALA A 352 -4.17 -19.20 5.57
N SER A 353 -3.60 -18.87 6.72
CA SER A 353 -3.40 -19.80 7.82
C SER A 353 -4.67 -20.56 8.27
N LYS A 354 -4.47 -21.72 8.93
CA LYS A 354 -5.54 -22.62 9.43
C LYS A 354 -6.66 -21.93 10.22
N GLN A 355 -6.39 -20.80 10.86
CA GLN A 355 -7.37 -20.07 11.67
C GLN A 355 -8.43 -19.32 10.85
N ARG A 356 -8.21 -19.08 9.55
CA ARG A 356 -9.13 -18.30 8.70
C ARG A 356 -9.63 -19.05 7.46
N LEU A 357 -8.73 -19.61 6.65
CA LEU A 357 -9.12 -20.30 5.41
C LEU A 357 -9.05 -21.83 5.52
N GLY A 358 -8.45 -22.35 6.61
CA GLY A 358 -8.42 -23.77 6.94
C GLY A 358 -7.50 -24.60 6.03
N LEU A 359 -6.48 -23.98 5.44
CA LEU A 359 -5.55 -24.64 4.52
C LEU A 359 -4.58 -25.57 5.26
N GLN A 360 -4.16 -26.65 4.61
CA GLN A 360 -3.00 -27.43 5.06
C GLN A 360 -1.69 -26.68 4.76
N LYS A 361 -0.59 -27.08 5.41
CA LYS A 361 0.69 -26.40 5.27
C LYS A 361 1.19 -26.41 3.82
N GLU A 362 0.98 -27.49 3.08
CA GLU A 362 1.38 -27.62 1.68
C GLU A 362 0.56 -26.68 0.77
N GLU A 363 -0.75 -26.61 1.00
CA GLU A 363 -1.66 -25.72 0.26
C GLU A 363 -1.39 -24.24 0.55
N GLU A 364 -1.10 -23.91 1.81
CA GLU A 364 -0.69 -22.58 2.25
C GLU A 364 0.61 -22.15 1.57
N ALA A 365 1.63 -23.02 1.57
CA ALA A 365 2.90 -22.77 0.89
C ALA A 365 2.73 -22.57 -0.62
N PHE A 366 1.89 -23.39 -1.26
CA PHE A 366 1.56 -23.26 -2.68
C PHE A 366 0.85 -21.92 -2.98
N CYS A 367 -0.17 -21.57 -2.20
CA CYS A 367 -0.90 -20.32 -2.35
C CYS A 367 0.01 -19.11 -2.13
N LEU A 368 0.90 -19.15 -1.13
CA LEU A 368 1.89 -18.10 -0.89
C LEU A 368 2.87 -17.94 -2.06
N LYS A 369 3.34 -19.05 -2.64
CA LYS A 369 4.20 -19.02 -3.83
C LYS A 369 3.46 -18.40 -5.02
N LEU A 370 2.20 -18.75 -5.21
CA LEU A 370 1.37 -18.18 -6.27
C LEU A 370 1.08 -16.68 -6.04
N MET A 371 0.80 -16.27 -4.81
CA MET A 371 0.63 -14.87 -4.45
C MET A 371 1.88 -14.03 -4.70
N ARG A 372 3.07 -14.57 -4.39
CA ARG A 372 4.34 -13.91 -4.73
C ARG A 372 4.50 -13.73 -6.24
N ARG A 373 4.09 -14.72 -7.05
CA ARG A 373 4.09 -14.61 -8.51
C ARG A 373 3.10 -13.56 -9.01
N LEU A 374 1.86 -13.60 -8.52
CA LEU A 374 0.82 -12.60 -8.81
C LEU A 374 1.31 -11.19 -8.51
N ALA A 375 1.81 -10.96 -7.29
CA ALA A 375 2.31 -9.66 -6.87
C ALA A 375 3.51 -9.19 -7.70
N GLY A 376 4.39 -10.12 -8.11
CA GLY A 376 5.57 -9.86 -8.94
C GLY A 376 5.30 -9.77 -10.46
N SER A 377 4.04 -9.90 -10.89
CA SER A 377 3.66 -9.85 -12.30
C SER A 377 4.08 -8.52 -12.93
N LYS A 378 4.61 -8.57 -14.17
CA LYS A 378 5.21 -7.38 -14.80
C LYS A 378 4.24 -6.59 -15.70
N SER A 379 3.14 -7.22 -16.10
CA SER A 379 2.10 -6.66 -16.95
C SER A 379 0.75 -7.30 -16.61
N GLU A 380 -0.33 -6.76 -17.15
CA GLU A 380 -1.69 -7.30 -16.95
C GLU A 380 -1.79 -8.72 -17.52
N GLU A 381 -1.15 -9.00 -18.65
CA GLU A 381 -1.19 -10.31 -19.30
C GLU A 381 -0.58 -11.39 -18.40
N VAL A 382 0.64 -11.15 -17.89
CA VAL A 382 1.33 -12.06 -16.97
C VAL A 382 0.56 -12.21 -15.65
N TYR A 383 -0.10 -11.14 -15.20
CA TYR A 383 -0.95 -11.21 -14.02
C TYR A 383 -2.16 -12.13 -14.26
N MET A 384 -2.83 -11.98 -15.40
CA MET A 384 -4.01 -12.79 -15.76
C MET A 384 -3.65 -14.26 -15.96
N GLU A 385 -2.48 -14.58 -16.51
CA GLU A 385 -1.96 -15.96 -16.59
C GLU A 385 -1.77 -16.59 -15.20
N ASN A 386 -1.12 -15.87 -14.28
CA ASN A 386 -0.95 -16.33 -12.90
C ASN A 386 -2.30 -16.40 -12.17
N TYR A 387 -3.23 -15.50 -12.47
CA TYR A 387 -4.56 -15.49 -11.89
C TYR A 387 -5.38 -16.70 -12.38
N GLN A 388 -5.23 -17.09 -13.65
CA GLN A 388 -5.83 -18.31 -14.17
C GLN A 388 -5.31 -19.56 -13.42
N GLN A 389 -4.02 -19.60 -13.08
CA GLN A 389 -3.48 -20.68 -12.23
C GLN A 389 -4.11 -20.69 -10.84
N LEU A 390 -4.48 -19.53 -10.28
CA LEU A 390 -5.22 -19.45 -9.03
C LEU A 390 -6.65 -19.96 -9.18
N LEU A 391 -7.34 -19.61 -10.26
CA LEU A 391 -8.69 -20.09 -10.54
C LEU A 391 -8.75 -21.60 -10.76
N ASN A 392 -7.68 -22.17 -11.33
CA ASN A 392 -7.54 -23.61 -11.54
C ASN A 392 -7.19 -24.38 -10.25
N THR A 393 -6.96 -23.69 -9.12
CA THR A 393 -6.84 -24.37 -7.84
C THR A 393 -8.22 -24.87 -7.42
N GLU A 394 -8.35 -26.13 -7.02
CA GLU A 394 -9.58 -26.69 -6.44
C GLU A 394 -9.94 -26.05 -5.06
N LEU A 395 -9.24 -24.98 -4.66
CA LEU A 395 -9.37 -24.25 -3.42
C LEU A 395 -10.37 -23.08 -3.55
N GLY A 396 -11.64 -23.39 -3.80
CA GLY A 396 -12.68 -22.38 -4.06
C GLY A 396 -12.80 -21.28 -3.00
N ALA A 397 -12.56 -21.60 -1.71
CA ALA A 397 -12.58 -20.61 -0.63
C ALA A 397 -11.45 -19.58 -0.72
N VAL A 398 -10.26 -19.97 -1.20
CA VAL A 398 -9.13 -19.07 -1.41
C VAL A 398 -9.40 -18.16 -2.59
N VAL A 399 -9.95 -18.71 -3.67
CA VAL A 399 -10.33 -17.96 -4.88
C VAL A 399 -11.39 -16.91 -4.57
N GLU A 400 -12.45 -17.28 -3.84
CA GLU A 400 -13.50 -16.34 -3.43
C GLU A 400 -12.92 -15.22 -2.57
N TYR A 401 -12.14 -15.56 -1.54
CA TYR A 401 -11.44 -14.58 -0.69
C TYR A 401 -10.53 -13.65 -1.52
N TYR A 402 -9.78 -14.21 -2.47
CA TYR A 402 -8.89 -13.44 -3.31
C TYR A 402 -9.64 -12.45 -4.21
N ASN A 403 -10.75 -12.89 -4.80
CA ASN A 403 -11.56 -12.06 -5.69
C ASN A 403 -12.22 -10.90 -4.96
N THR A 404 -12.71 -11.11 -3.74
CA THR A 404 -13.33 -10.03 -2.96
C THR A 404 -12.32 -9.06 -2.39
N THR A 405 -11.11 -9.52 -2.09
CA THR A 405 -10.18 -8.80 -1.21
C THR A 405 -8.97 -8.22 -1.93
N TRP A 406 -8.49 -8.87 -2.99
CA TRP A 406 -7.20 -8.55 -3.63
C TRP A 406 -7.33 -8.25 -5.12
N HIS A 407 -8.14 -9.00 -5.86
CA HIS A 407 -8.24 -8.85 -7.32
C HIS A 407 -8.81 -7.49 -7.76
N THR A 408 -9.81 -6.97 -7.02
CA THR A 408 -10.46 -5.68 -7.30
C THR A 408 -9.52 -4.48 -7.14
N ILE A 409 -8.49 -4.60 -6.29
CA ILE A 409 -7.52 -3.57 -5.96
C ILE A 409 -6.12 -3.90 -6.50
N ARG A 410 -6.01 -4.79 -7.49
CA ARG A 410 -4.72 -5.30 -8.02
C ARG A 410 -3.77 -4.21 -8.49
N GLU A 411 -4.28 -3.09 -8.99
CA GLU A 411 -3.47 -1.95 -9.41
C GLU A 411 -2.70 -1.29 -8.25
N GLU A 412 -3.18 -1.44 -7.01
CA GLU A 412 -2.55 -0.84 -5.82
C GLU A 412 -1.38 -1.69 -5.27
N TRP A 413 -1.31 -2.99 -5.57
CA TRP A 413 -0.33 -3.91 -4.97
C TRP A 413 0.45 -4.79 -5.96
N VAL A 414 -0.02 -4.94 -7.21
CA VAL A 414 0.70 -5.70 -8.24
C VAL A 414 1.76 -4.82 -8.89
N GLU A 415 2.99 -5.31 -8.85
CA GLU A 415 4.19 -4.57 -9.23
C GLU A 415 4.20 -4.14 -10.71
N GLY A 416 3.50 -4.83 -11.60
CA GLY A 416 3.34 -4.48 -13.01
C GLY A 416 2.29 -3.40 -13.26
N LEU A 417 1.30 -3.30 -12.36
CA LEU A 417 0.08 -2.53 -12.54
C LEU A 417 0.08 -1.21 -11.76
N LYS A 418 0.91 -1.11 -10.72
CA LYS A 418 1.18 0.14 -9.99
C LYS A 418 1.49 1.28 -10.97
N SER A 419 0.87 2.44 -10.72
CA SER A 419 0.91 3.67 -11.53
C SER A 419 2.30 3.96 -12.12
N ARG A 420 2.33 4.54 -13.32
CA ARG A 420 3.57 4.86 -14.05
C ARG A 420 4.41 5.95 -13.38
N SER A 421 3.84 6.66 -12.41
CA SER A 421 4.56 7.61 -11.57
C SER A 421 5.30 6.82 -10.48
N LEU A 422 6.64 6.92 -10.45
CA LEU A 422 7.51 6.53 -9.32
C LEU A 422 7.43 5.09 -8.79
N VAL A 423 7.31 4.08 -9.65
CA VAL A 423 7.67 2.73 -9.19
C VAL A 423 9.17 2.54 -9.24
N LEU A 424 9.80 2.67 -8.08
CA LEU A 424 11.19 2.36 -7.77
C LEU A 424 11.45 0.85 -8.05
N LYS A 425 11.54 0.45 -9.33
CA LYS A 425 11.63 -0.98 -9.70
C LYS A 425 13.03 -1.57 -9.52
N LYS A 426 13.02 -2.77 -8.93
CA LYS A 426 13.96 -3.91 -9.06
C LYS A 426 15.36 -3.82 -8.47
N GLY A 427 15.42 -4.28 -7.22
CA GLY A 427 16.50 -5.11 -6.68
C GLY A 427 16.49 -5.00 -5.17
N LYS A 428 15.80 -5.89 -4.45
CA LYS A 428 15.74 -5.86 -2.97
C LYS A 428 15.56 -4.41 -2.43
N ARG A 429 14.60 -3.67 -3.00
CA ARG A 429 14.53 -2.20 -2.93
C ARG A 429 13.62 -1.68 -1.83
N GLU A 430 12.54 -2.40 -1.55
CA GLU A 430 12.18 -2.53 -0.15
C GLU A 430 13.36 -3.32 0.40
N ASP A 431 14.24 -2.69 1.17
CA ASP A 431 14.75 -3.42 2.30
C ASP A 431 13.59 -3.32 3.29
N PRO A 432 12.56 -4.20 3.20
CA PRO A 432 11.48 -4.16 4.17
C PRO A 432 12.10 -4.24 5.56
N ASP A 433 13.30 -4.82 5.71
CA ASP A 433 14.00 -4.87 6.97
C ASP A 433 14.45 -3.47 7.43
N LYS A 434 14.83 -2.52 6.55
CA LYS A 434 15.13 -1.13 6.95
C LYS A 434 13.88 -0.32 7.30
N LEU A 435 12.85 -0.35 6.44
CA LEU A 435 11.59 0.34 6.74
C LEU A 435 10.93 -0.24 7.99
N ASN A 436 10.90 -1.57 8.09
CA ASN A 436 10.38 -2.27 9.27
C ASN A 436 11.28 -2.06 10.48
N ALA A 437 12.61 -1.91 10.34
CA ALA A 437 13.47 -1.60 11.48
C ALA A 437 13.15 -0.23 12.07
N VAL A 438 13.10 0.81 11.24
CA VAL A 438 12.74 2.17 11.68
C VAL A 438 11.35 2.17 12.31
N SER A 439 10.38 1.56 11.64
CA SER A 439 9.00 1.49 12.13
C SER A 439 8.90 0.66 13.41
N GLU A 440 9.44 -0.55 13.47
CA GLU A 440 9.36 -1.41 14.66
C GLU A 440 10.15 -0.86 15.85
N GLN A 441 11.25 -0.13 15.65
CA GLN A 441 11.94 0.57 16.73
C GLN A 441 11.02 1.58 17.41
N LEU A 442 10.36 2.43 16.63
CA LEU A 442 9.38 3.40 17.15
C LEU A 442 8.15 2.71 17.74
N LYS A 443 7.65 1.65 17.09
CA LYS A 443 6.52 0.85 17.59
C LYS A 443 6.86 0.17 18.91
N SER A 444 8.09 -0.33 19.09
CA SER A 444 8.54 -0.95 20.35
C SER A 444 8.63 0.09 21.46
N VAL A 445 9.31 1.21 21.21
CA VAL A 445 9.40 2.33 22.16
C VAL A 445 8.01 2.80 22.61
N PHE A 446 7.06 2.88 21.67
CA PHE A 446 5.67 3.24 21.95
C PHE A 446 4.90 2.18 22.75
N ARG A 447 5.18 0.88 22.54
CA ARG A 447 4.57 -0.23 23.31
C ARG A 447 5.11 -0.31 24.73
N ASP A 448 6.41 -0.12 24.89
CA ASP A 448 7.14 -0.36 26.13
C ASP A 448 7.05 0.83 27.10
N SER A 449 6.61 1.99 26.63
CA SER A 449 6.45 3.20 27.45
C SER A 449 5.20 3.13 28.35
N PRO A 450 5.36 3.20 29.69
CA PRO A 450 4.25 3.00 30.63
C PRO A 450 3.37 4.24 30.82
N THR A 451 3.91 5.47 30.67
CA THR A 451 3.17 6.73 30.89
C THR A 451 3.12 7.61 29.63
N PRO A 452 2.12 8.51 29.52
CA PRO A 452 2.00 9.42 28.37
C PRO A 452 3.22 10.34 28.17
N GLU A 453 3.81 10.84 29.25
CA GLU A 453 4.97 11.75 29.22
C GLU A 453 6.23 11.01 28.74
N GLN A 454 6.41 9.77 29.20
CA GLN A 454 7.51 8.91 28.77
C GLN A 454 7.39 8.50 27.31
N VAL A 455 6.17 8.33 26.78
CA VAL A 455 5.96 8.06 25.36
C VAL A 455 6.59 9.13 24.50
N MET A 456 6.30 10.41 24.75
CA MET A 456 6.85 11.49 23.93
C MET A 456 8.36 11.64 24.13
N THR A 457 8.83 11.53 25.37
CA THR A 457 10.27 11.57 25.69
C THR A 457 11.04 10.49 24.93
N ASN A 458 10.56 9.25 24.98
CA ASN A 458 11.23 8.12 24.38
C ASN A 458 11.11 8.14 22.85
N LEU A 459 9.97 8.60 22.30
CA LEU A 459 9.81 8.80 20.85
C LEU A 459 10.80 9.85 20.34
N LYS A 460 10.93 11.00 21.00
CA LYS A 460 11.92 12.03 20.63
C LYS A 460 13.34 11.45 20.63
N LYS A 461 13.73 10.72 21.70
CA LYS A 461 15.04 10.06 21.79
C LYS A 461 15.25 9.02 20.69
N ALA A 462 14.23 8.22 20.38
CA ALA A 462 14.31 7.21 19.33
C ALA A 462 14.46 7.84 17.94
N VAL A 463 13.73 8.92 17.66
CA VAL A 463 13.88 9.69 16.42
C VAL A 463 15.28 10.29 16.33
N GLU A 464 15.83 10.85 17.41
CA GLU A 464 17.18 11.42 17.39
C GLU A 464 18.26 10.35 17.18
N SER A 465 18.15 9.20 17.86
CA SER A 465 19.02 8.04 17.65
C SER A 465 19.00 7.56 16.19
N LEU A 466 17.83 7.49 15.56
CA LEU A 466 17.70 7.15 14.13
C LEU A 466 18.38 8.18 13.23
N ARG A 467 18.34 9.46 13.60
CA ARG A 467 19.03 10.52 12.85
C ARG A 467 20.54 10.43 12.98
N GLU A 468 21.05 10.16 14.18
CA GLU A 468 22.48 9.98 14.44
C GLU A 468 23.05 8.79 13.66
N GLU A 469 22.37 7.64 13.67
CA GLU A 469 22.77 6.46 12.89
C GLU A 469 22.82 6.76 11.39
N ARG A 470 21.83 7.51 10.89
CA ARG A 470 21.81 7.98 9.51
C ARG A 470 22.96 8.95 9.24
N ASP A 471 23.17 9.95 10.09
CA ASP A 471 24.22 10.95 9.93
C ASP A 471 25.59 10.29 9.90
N GLN A 472 25.86 9.32 10.77
CA GLN A 472 27.08 8.52 10.75
C GLN A 472 27.21 7.72 9.45
N SER A 473 26.10 7.16 8.95
CA SER A 473 26.07 6.45 7.67
C SER A 473 26.35 7.38 6.49
N VAL A 474 25.79 8.60 6.49
CA VAL A 474 26.04 9.63 5.47
C VAL A 474 27.50 10.09 5.53
N ALA A 475 28.04 10.33 6.72
CA ALA A 475 29.42 10.76 6.91
C ALA A 475 30.41 9.72 6.38
N THR A 476 30.19 8.44 6.71
CA THR A 476 30.97 7.31 6.20
C THR A 476 30.92 7.26 4.68
N LEU A 477 29.72 7.37 4.11
CA LEU A 477 29.51 7.36 2.66
C LEU A 477 30.25 8.50 1.95
N LEU A 478 30.14 9.73 2.47
CA LEU A 478 30.83 10.90 1.92
C LEU A 478 32.35 10.79 2.07
N ALA A 479 32.83 10.14 3.15
CA ALA A 479 34.25 9.89 3.37
C ALA A 479 34.79 8.81 2.42
N GLU A 480 34.05 7.73 2.16
CA GLU A 480 34.42 6.66 1.22
C GLU A 480 34.46 7.16 -0.23
N HIS A 481 33.46 7.93 -0.64
CA HIS A 481 33.25 8.40 -2.02
C HIS A 481 33.87 9.79 -2.28
N ALA A 482 34.84 10.21 -1.46
CA ALA A 482 35.59 11.43 -1.74
C ALA A 482 36.34 11.25 -3.09
N PRO A 483 36.21 12.20 -4.04
CA PRO A 483 36.82 12.08 -5.37
C PRO A 483 38.32 11.83 -5.27
N ASN A 484 38.81 10.81 -5.97
CA ASN A 484 40.24 10.67 -6.21
C ASN A 484 40.65 11.73 -7.25
N PRO A 485 41.53 12.68 -6.95
CA PRO A 485 41.90 13.75 -7.89
C PRO A 485 42.48 13.24 -9.22
N ASP A 486 42.97 11.99 -9.26
CA ASP A 486 43.62 11.39 -10.44
C ASP A 486 42.70 10.56 -11.35
N SER A 487 41.42 10.34 -11.00
CA SER A 487 40.54 9.39 -11.71
C SER A 487 39.53 10.02 -12.68
N GLY A 488 39.70 11.25 -13.16
CA GLY A 488 38.68 11.95 -13.95
C GLY A 488 38.44 11.49 -15.40
N SER A 489 38.99 10.34 -15.84
CA SER A 489 39.08 10.02 -17.28
C SER A 489 37.89 9.21 -17.83
N THR A 490 37.17 8.42 -17.04
CA THR A 490 36.09 7.55 -17.56
C THR A 490 34.69 8.10 -17.32
N VAL A 491 33.72 7.63 -18.12
CA VAL A 491 32.29 7.95 -17.93
C VAL A 491 31.77 7.48 -16.57
N VAL A 492 32.33 6.39 -16.03
CA VAL A 492 31.96 5.84 -14.73
C VAL A 492 32.39 6.80 -13.62
N ASP A 493 33.63 7.29 -13.67
CA ASP A 493 34.16 8.23 -12.68
C ASP A 493 33.32 9.51 -12.59
N LYS A 494 32.84 10.01 -13.74
CA LYS A 494 31.94 11.18 -13.77
C LYS A 494 30.62 10.92 -13.05
N PHE A 495 30.03 9.74 -13.22
CA PHE A 495 28.83 9.35 -12.47
C PHE A 495 29.12 9.14 -10.98
N GLU A 496 30.25 8.56 -10.62
CA GLU A 496 30.66 8.35 -9.22
C GLU A 496 30.83 9.67 -8.46
N GLN A 497 31.36 10.70 -9.13
CA GLN A 497 31.54 12.03 -8.54
C GLN A 497 30.23 12.80 -8.34
N HIS A 498 29.18 12.48 -9.11
CA HIS A 498 27.92 13.25 -9.11
C HIS A 498 26.74 12.55 -8.44
N LEU A 499 26.69 11.21 -8.42
CA LEU A 499 25.52 10.45 -7.95
C LEU A 499 25.71 9.87 -6.54
N THR A 500 24.61 9.77 -5.79
CA THR A 500 24.61 8.94 -4.57
C THR A 500 24.95 7.48 -4.93
N PRO A 501 25.59 6.70 -4.03
CA PRO A 501 25.95 5.31 -4.30
C PRO A 501 24.77 4.44 -4.73
N LEU A 502 23.59 4.70 -4.16
CA LEU A 502 22.37 4.03 -4.57
C LEU A 502 22.00 4.36 -6.03
N ALA A 503 22.00 5.64 -6.41
CA ALA A 503 21.72 6.06 -7.77
C ALA A 503 22.76 5.56 -8.77
N LEU A 504 24.04 5.62 -8.40
CA LEU A 504 25.16 5.07 -9.15
C LEU A 504 24.94 3.59 -9.47
N LYS A 505 24.60 2.77 -8.47
CA LYS A 505 24.28 1.34 -8.67
C LYS A 505 23.19 1.14 -9.71
N TYR A 506 22.18 2.01 -9.76
CA TYR A 506 21.12 1.93 -10.76
C TYR A 506 21.59 2.34 -12.14
N VAL A 507 22.32 3.45 -12.25
CA VAL A 507 22.83 3.99 -13.50
C VAL A 507 23.84 3.02 -14.13
N LEU A 508 24.81 2.51 -13.37
CA LEU A 508 25.78 1.52 -13.87
C LEU A 508 25.11 0.26 -14.38
N ARG A 509 24.03 -0.19 -13.71
CA ARG A 509 23.23 -1.32 -14.21
C ARG A 509 22.54 -0.98 -15.53
N GLN A 510 21.94 0.21 -15.66
CA GLN A 510 21.32 0.62 -16.93
C GLN A 510 22.35 0.79 -18.05
N LEU A 511 23.53 1.30 -17.73
CA LEU A 511 24.65 1.46 -18.67
C LEU A 511 25.09 0.10 -19.21
N LYS A 512 25.31 -0.89 -18.34
CA LYS A 512 25.61 -2.28 -18.74
C LYS A 512 24.53 -2.88 -19.64
N LEU A 513 23.25 -2.62 -19.33
CA LEU A 513 22.12 -3.13 -20.11
C LEU A 513 21.91 -2.39 -21.43
N SER A 514 22.45 -1.18 -21.58
CA SER A 514 22.31 -0.36 -22.80
C SER A 514 22.95 -1.00 -24.03
N TRP A 515 23.96 -1.85 -23.83
CA TRP A 515 24.65 -2.57 -24.90
C TRP A 515 23.78 -3.63 -25.56
N LYS A 516 22.75 -4.13 -24.86
CA LYS A 516 21.80 -5.11 -25.38
C LYS A 516 20.61 -4.47 -26.13
N VAL A 517 20.54 -3.15 -26.16
CA VAL A 517 19.41 -2.40 -26.73
C VAL A 517 19.66 -2.13 -28.21
N LYS A 518 18.73 -2.56 -29.07
CA LYS A 518 18.78 -2.29 -30.52
C LYS A 518 17.97 -1.03 -30.86
N VAL A 519 18.64 -0.03 -31.43
CA VAL A 519 18.02 1.19 -31.97
C VAL A 519 17.62 0.90 -33.43
N LYS A 520 16.35 1.11 -33.79
CA LYS A 520 15.79 0.73 -35.09
C LYS A 520 15.94 1.85 -36.13
N THR A 521 15.36 3.00 -35.84
CA THR A 521 15.28 4.12 -36.79
C THR A 521 15.57 5.42 -36.06
N ASN A 522 16.34 6.27 -36.72
CA ASN A 522 16.57 7.64 -36.29
C ASN A 522 15.39 8.49 -36.80
N ILE A 523 14.72 9.21 -35.91
CA ILE A 523 13.57 10.06 -36.29
C ILE A 523 14.07 11.46 -36.61
N ASP A 524 14.78 12.08 -35.67
CA ASP A 524 15.29 13.45 -35.77
C ASP A 524 16.67 13.55 -35.07
N SER A 525 17.28 14.73 -34.98
CA SER A 525 18.58 14.91 -34.32
C SER A 525 18.61 14.48 -32.84
N THR A 526 17.47 14.47 -32.15
CA THR A 526 17.32 14.23 -30.71
C THR A 526 16.61 12.92 -30.34
N SER A 527 15.93 12.27 -31.27
CA SER A 527 14.99 11.17 -30.99
C SER A 527 15.24 9.96 -31.88
N SER A 528 15.12 8.76 -31.30
CA SER A 528 15.21 7.49 -32.01
C SER A 528 14.17 6.48 -31.53
N MET A 529 13.76 5.57 -32.41
CA MET A 529 12.92 4.42 -32.02
C MET A 529 13.77 3.26 -31.50
N VAL A 530 13.39 2.74 -30.35
CA VAL A 530 14.11 1.68 -29.65
C VAL A 530 13.19 0.49 -29.42
N LYS A 531 13.66 -0.74 -29.72
CA LYS A 531 12.92 -1.97 -29.39
C LYS A 531 13.12 -2.30 -27.91
N SER A 532 12.06 -2.16 -27.11
CA SER A 532 12.03 -2.66 -25.73
C SER A 532 11.45 -4.08 -25.70
N SER A 533 11.49 -4.74 -24.54
CA SER A 533 11.12 -6.16 -24.41
C SER A 533 9.67 -6.48 -24.79
N HIS A 534 8.77 -5.50 -24.75
CA HIS A 534 7.36 -5.68 -25.11
C HIS A 534 6.86 -4.67 -26.16
N ASN A 535 7.39 -3.43 -26.19
CA ASN A 535 6.94 -2.38 -27.09
C ASN A 535 8.12 -1.65 -27.78
N THR A 536 7.83 -0.99 -28.91
CA THR A 536 8.75 0.00 -29.50
C THR A 536 8.52 1.36 -28.84
N LEU A 537 9.59 2.01 -28.38
CA LEU A 537 9.55 3.28 -27.67
C LEU A 537 10.23 4.37 -28.50
N THR A 538 9.62 5.54 -28.58
CA THR A 538 10.28 6.76 -29.05
C THR A 538 11.04 7.37 -27.88
N VAL A 539 12.35 7.50 -28.01
CA VAL A 539 13.24 7.90 -26.92
C VAL A 539 14.01 9.14 -27.37
N ASN A 540 13.91 10.21 -26.57
CA ASN A 540 14.75 11.39 -26.74
C ASN A 540 16.10 11.17 -26.01
N VAL A 541 17.13 11.89 -26.44
CA VAL A 541 18.40 11.97 -25.73
C VAL A 541 18.22 12.48 -24.31
N ASP A 542 17.31 13.41 -24.03
CA ASP A 542 17.13 13.99 -22.70
C ASP A 542 16.05 13.28 -21.85
N ARG A 543 15.08 12.64 -22.49
CA ARG A 543 13.90 12.07 -21.84
C ARG A 543 13.49 10.74 -22.45
N CYS A 544 13.00 9.83 -21.62
CA CYS A 544 12.52 8.54 -22.08
C CYS A 544 11.14 8.20 -21.48
N PRO A 545 10.16 7.75 -22.26
CA PRO A 545 8.84 7.34 -21.74
C PRO A 545 8.87 5.98 -21.02
N CYS A 546 10.06 5.46 -20.71
CA CYS A 546 10.18 4.16 -20.05
C CYS A 546 9.98 4.32 -18.55
N ARG A 547 9.45 3.27 -17.91
CA ARG A 547 9.20 3.24 -16.46
C ARG A 547 10.43 3.62 -15.62
N PHE A 548 11.64 3.24 -16.03
CA PHE A 548 12.85 3.60 -15.27
C PHE A 548 13.05 5.13 -15.18
N TRP A 549 12.90 5.83 -16.31
CA TRP A 549 13.02 7.28 -16.37
C TRP A 549 11.85 7.97 -15.67
N CYS A 550 10.61 7.58 -15.99
CA CYS A 550 9.43 8.18 -15.35
C CYS A 550 9.42 7.99 -13.83
N SER A 551 10.04 6.93 -13.33
CA SER A 551 10.09 6.67 -11.89
C SER A 551 11.30 7.28 -11.17
N LEU A 552 12.44 7.43 -11.83
CA LEU A 552 13.68 7.83 -11.16
C LEU A 552 14.25 9.13 -11.67
N CYS A 553 13.85 9.62 -12.84
CA CYS A 553 14.54 10.72 -13.53
C CYS A 553 16.06 10.47 -13.61
N LEU A 554 16.44 9.20 -13.81
CA LEU A 554 17.83 8.75 -13.98
C LEU A 554 18.01 8.17 -15.39
N PRO A 555 19.17 8.33 -16.02
CA PRO A 555 19.40 7.89 -17.39
C PRO A 555 19.18 6.39 -17.53
N CYS A 556 18.29 6.02 -18.45
CA CYS A 556 17.92 4.63 -18.67
C CYS A 556 18.77 3.98 -19.77
N ARG A 557 18.70 2.65 -19.87
CA ARG A 557 19.39 1.87 -20.92
C ARG A 557 19.06 2.34 -22.34
N HIS A 558 17.85 2.86 -22.56
CA HIS A 558 17.43 3.34 -23.87
C HIS A 558 18.09 4.69 -24.19
N MET A 559 18.13 5.62 -23.23
CA MET A 559 18.81 6.92 -23.40
C MET A 559 20.31 6.72 -23.68
N PHE A 560 20.96 5.81 -22.96
CA PHE A 560 22.36 5.46 -23.22
C PHE A 560 22.57 4.90 -24.62
N ALA A 561 21.67 4.02 -25.09
CA ALA A 561 21.76 3.47 -26.44
C ALA A 561 21.57 4.55 -27.51
N VAL A 562 20.58 5.45 -27.34
CA VAL A 562 20.30 6.55 -28.28
C VAL A 562 21.46 7.55 -28.32
N ARG A 563 21.97 7.98 -27.16
CA ARG A 563 23.14 8.87 -27.07
C ARG A 563 24.37 8.28 -27.76
N ARG A 564 24.64 6.98 -27.53
CA ARG A 564 25.74 6.27 -28.17
C ARG A 564 25.59 6.26 -29.70
N THR A 565 24.39 5.97 -30.22
CA THR A 565 24.16 5.99 -31.68
C THR A 565 24.27 7.38 -32.30
N LYS A 566 24.07 8.44 -31.51
CA LYS A 566 24.13 9.83 -31.94
C LYS A 566 25.49 10.51 -31.66
N GLY A 567 26.46 9.77 -31.11
CA GLY A 567 27.78 10.31 -30.76
C GLY A 567 27.78 11.33 -29.62
N LEU A 568 26.74 11.36 -28.77
CA LEU A 568 26.65 12.27 -27.64
C LEU A 568 27.35 11.69 -26.40
N PRO A 569 27.88 12.54 -25.50
CA PRO A 569 28.40 12.11 -24.21
C PRO A 569 27.36 11.30 -23.43
N LEU A 570 27.78 10.13 -22.91
CA LEU A 570 26.90 9.27 -22.11
C LEU A 570 26.57 9.89 -20.76
N PHE A 571 27.51 10.65 -20.20
CA PHE A 571 27.31 11.47 -19.00
C PHE A 571 26.89 12.88 -19.41
N ALA A 572 25.83 13.37 -18.78
CA ALA A 572 25.38 14.75 -18.85
C ALA A 572 24.66 15.05 -17.52
N GLU A 573 24.81 16.25 -16.96
CA GLU A 573 24.20 16.58 -15.66
C GLU A 573 22.68 16.79 -15.80
N GLU A 574 22.22 17.27 -16.96
CA GLU A 574 20.83 17.64 -17.23
C GLU A 574 19.88 16.44 -17.28
N ILE A 575 20.43 15.23 -17.41
CA ILE A 575 19.66 13.97 -17.41
C ILE A 575 19.65 13.27 -16.05
N ILE A 576 20.24 13.88 -15.04
CA ILE A 576 20.25 13.39 -13.67
C ILE A 576 19.26 14.25 -12.88
N GLY A 577 18.21 13.63 -12.35
CA GLY A 577 17.31 14.31 -11.43
C GLY A 577 18.10 14.79 -10.19
N SER A 578 17.92 16.07 -9.84
CA SER A 578 18.62 16.74 -8.74
C SER A 578 18.64 15.92 -7.45
N ARG A 579 17.50 15.29 -7.12
CA ARG A 579 17.31 14.38 -5.98
C ARG A 579 18.43 13.36 -5.82
N TRP A 580 19.01 12.83 -6.90
CA TRP A 580 20.00 11.75 -6.84
C TRP A 580 21.45 12.24 -6.81
N SER A 581 21.65 13.56 -6.89
CA SER A 581 22.99 14.13 -6.88
C SER A 581 23.60 14.13 -5.47
N LEU A 582 24.92 13.95 -5.38
CA LEU A 582 25.67 14.11 -4.13
C LEU A 582 25.61 15.54 -3.61
N GLU A 583 25.56 16.53 -4.50
CA GLU A 583 25.41 17.93 -4.14
C GLU A 583 24.10 18.18 -3.40
N TYR A 584 22.97 17.76 -4.01
CA TYR A 584 21.67 17.84 -3.38
C TYR A 584 21.67 17.10 -2.05
N TYR A 585 22.19 15.86 -2.03
CA TYR A 585 22.25 15.04 -0.82
C TYR A 585 23.03 15.71 0.32
N LYS A 586 24.14 16.42 0.03
CA LYS A 586 24.91 17.20 1.02
C LYS A 586 24.12 18.38 1.57
N THR A 587 23.41 19.12 0.70
CA THR A 587 22.57 20.26 1.12
C THR A 587 21.36 19.81 1.97
N THR A 588 20.80 18.64 1.66
CA THR A 588 19.66 18.06 2.38
C THR A 588 20.06 17.20 3.57
N SER A 589 21.36 16.96 3.79
CA SER A 589 21.86 16.24 4.98
C SER A 589 21.97 17.20 6.17
N ARG A 590 21.83 16.70 7.41
CA ARG A 590 22.10 17.47 8.64
C ARG A 590 23.58 17.87 8.76
N LEU A 591 24.46 17.19 8.02
CA LEU A 591 25.91 17.43 7.99
C LEU A 591 26.33 18.62 7.11
N SER A 592 25.39 19.45 6.66
CA SER A 592 25.71 20.67 5.91
C SER A 592 26.73 21.53 6.70
N PRO A 593 27.75 22.14 6.06
CA PRO A 593 28.89 22.81 6.73
C PRO A 593 28.53 24.03 7.61
N GLN A 594 27.24 24.34 7.78
CA GLN A 594 26.75 25.32 8.74
C GLN A 594 26.57 24.75 10.17
N ALA A 595 26.61 23.42 10.35
CA ALA A 595 26.66 22.78 11.67
C ALA A 595 28.12 22.59 12.12
N ALA A 596 28.60 23.48 12.99
CA ALA A 596 30.01 23.62 13.37
C ALA A 596 30.66 22.41 14.07
N ASP A 597 29.90 21.37 14.44
CA ASP A 597 30.40 20.18 15.15
C ASP A 597 30.77 19.00 14.25
N CYS A 598 30.26 18.92 13.02
CA CYS A 598 30.43 17.74 12.16
C CYS A 598 31.75 17.73 11.36
N THR A 599 32.43 18.87 11.23
CA THR A 599 33.75 18.99 10.60
C THR A 599 34.80 18.18 11.35
N ASN A 600 34.75 18.17 12.69
CA ASN A 600 35.67 17.38 13.50
C ASN A 600 35.47 15.87 13.33
N ILE A 601 34.24 15.38 13.18
CA ILE A 601 33.97 13.94 12.95
C ILE A 601 34.40 13.53 11.53
N LEU A 602 34.07 14.33 10.52
CA LEU A 602 34.48 14.09 9.13
C LEU A 602 36.01 14.18 8.97
N ASP A 603 36.69 15.09 9.67
CA ASP A 603 38.15 15.17 9.69
C ASP A 603 38.79 14.05 10.49
N THR A 604 38.16 13.56 11.57
CA THR A 604 38.63 12.39 12.34
C THR A 604 38.47 11.10 11.53
N LEU A 605 37.36 10.93 10.81
CA LEU A 605 37.13 9.80 9.89
C LEU A 605 38.04 9.89 8.64
N ARG A 606 38.29 11.09 8.11
CA ARG A 606 39.31 11.31 7.07
C ARG A 606 40.73 10.99 7.57
N LYS A 607 41.07 11.37 8.80
CA LYS A 607 42.35 11.01 9.44
C LYS A 607 42.46 9.50 9.69
N GLN A 608 41.36 8.81 10.02
CA GLN A 608 41.32 7.35 10.09
C GLN A 608 41.52 6.69 8.71
N ARG A 609 41.00 7.27 7.61
CA ARG A 609 41.25 6.78 6.23
C ARG A 609 42.73 6.88 5.82
N LEU A 610 43.48 7.83 6.38
CA LEU A 610 44.93 7.98 6.16
C LEU A 610 45.78 7.13 7.12
N GLY A 611 45.16 6.45 8.09
CA GLY A 611 45.83 5.50 8.96
C GLY A 611 46.16 4.23 8.18
N LEU A 612 47.42 4.10 7.75
CA LEU A 612 48.00 2.82 7.37
C LEU A 612 47.61 1.78 8.43
N LEU A 613 46.81 0.75 8.04
CA LEU A 613 46.46 -0.37 8.92
C LEU A 613 47.71 -0.77 9.72
N SER A 614 47.57 -0.87 11.05
CA SER A 614 48.71 -1.21 11.88
C SER A 614 49.28 -2.57 11.46
N ARG A 615 50.56 -2.83 11.72
CA ARG A 615 51.19 -4.12 11.40
C ARG A 615 50.39 -5.29 12.01
N HIS A 616 49.77 -5.08 13.17
CA HIS A 616 48.93 -6.06 13.84
C HIS A 616 47.61 -6.29 13.11
N GLU A 617 46.88 -5.24 12.74
CA GLU A 617 45.60 -5.37 12.00
C GLU A 617 45.78 -5.94 10.59
N LYS A 618 46.89 -5.59 9.91
CA LYS A 618 47.27 -6.23 8.63
C LYS A 618 47.53 -7.72 8.83
N TYR A 619 48.21 -8.09 9.90
CA TYR A 619 48.51 -9.49 10.21
C TYR A 619 47.24 -10.28 10.54
N VAL A 620 46.31 -9.74 11.34
CA VAL A 620 45.04 -10.42 11.70
C VAL A 620 44.22 -10.73 10.45
N HIS A 621 44.02 -9.75 9.56
CA HIS A 621 43.25 -9.97 8.31
C HIS A 621 43.90 -10.99 7.37
N VAL A 622 45.23 -10.98 7.26
CA VAL A 622 45.94 -11.95 6.41
C VAL A 622 45.92 -13.34 7.05
N SER A 623 46.08 -13.43 8.37
CA SER A 623 46.12 -14.68 9.12
C SER A 623 44.86 -15.52 8.92
N GLU A 624 43.68 -14.89 9.01
CA GLU A 624 42.39 -15.56 8.83
C GLU A 624 42.24 -16.20 7.44
N ILE A 625 42.68 -15.49 6.40
CA ILE A 625 42.63 -15.99 5.01
C ILE A 625 43.68 -17.10 4.80
N THR A 626 44.89 -16.95 5.38
CA THR A 626 45.93 -17.98 5.25
C THR A 626 45.59 -19.26 6.01
N GLU A 627 44.84 -19.20 7.11
CA GLU A 627 44.30 -20.38 7.80
C GLU A 627 43.27 -21.12 6.94
N GLN A 628 42.37 -20.38 6.28
CA GLN A 628 41.42 -20.96 5.35
C GLN A 628 42.13 -21.63 4.17
N LEU A 629 43.16 -20.98 3.62
CA LEU A 629 43.98 -21.54 2.53
C LEU A 629 44.70 -22.81 2.97
N ALA A 630 45.33 -22.83 4.15
CA ALA A 630 45.98 -24.01 4.71
C ALA A 630 44.98 -25.17 4.93
N THR A 631 43.75 -24.85 5.37
CA THR A 631 42.68 -25.83 5.54
C THR A 631 42.21 -26.43 4.22
N VAL A 632 42.17 -25.64 3.14
CA VAL A 632 41.78 -26.11 1.80
C VAL A 632 42.87 -26.99 1.20
N VAL A 633 44.14 -26.54 1.23
CA VAL A 633 45.26 -27.28 0.64
C VAL A 633 45.51 -28.58 1.40
N SER A 634 45.37 -28.60 2.73
CA SER A 634 45.55 -29.83 3.54
C SER A 634 44.49 -30.91 3.29
N LYS A 635 43.32 -30.56 2.73
CA LYS A 635 42.26 -31.51 2.38
C LYS A 635 42.34 -31.99 0.92
N ALA A 636 43.33 -31.52 0.16
CA ALA A 636 43.47 -31.87 -1.25
C ALA A 636 43.97 -33.32 -1.44
N PRO A 637 43.52 -34.04 -2.48
CA PRO A 637 44.08 -35.34 -2.86
C PRO A 637 45.57 -35.26 -3.18
N ALA A 638 46.33 -36.32 -2.92
CA ALA A 638 47.79 -36.34 -3.08
C ALA A 638 48.27 -35.92 -4.48
N GLU A 639 47.51 -36.24 -5.53
CA GLU A 639 47.81 -35.89 -6.92
C GLU A 639 47.76 -34.37 -7.21
N CYS A 640 46.97 -33.63 -6.44
CA CYS A 640 46.79 -32.17 -6.58
C CYS A 640 47.52 -31.38 -5.49
N PHE A 641 47.87 -32.01 -4.37
CA PHE A 641 48.51 -31.38 -3.22
C PHE A 641 49.85 -30.73 -3.59
N ASP A 642 50.71 -31.44 -4.33
CA ASP A 642 52.03 -30.94 -4.70
C ASP A 642 51.95 -29.72 -5.62
N SER A 643 51.00 -29.71 -6.57
CA SER A 643 50.76 -28.57 -7.46
C SER A 643 50.22 -27.36 -6.71
N GLN A 644 49.24 -27.56 -5.82
CA GLN A 644 48.67 -26.48 -5.00
C GLN A 644 49.69 -25.92 -4.00
N MET A 645 50.49 -26.78 -3.37
CA MET A 645 51.57 -26.36 -2.48
C MET A 645 52.63 -25.55 -3.21
N GLU A 646 52.99 -25.94 -4.43
CA GLU A 646 53.94 -25.19 -5.26
C GLU A 646 53.41 -23.81 -5.68
N ALA A 647 52.10 -23.70 -5.97
CA ALA A 647 51.45 -22.42 -6.22
C ALA A 647 51.47 -21.50 -4.98
N VAL A 648 51.21 -22.05 -3.78
CA VAL A 648 51.29 -21.30 -2.52
C VAL A 648 52.72 -20.83 -2.24
N LYS A 649 53.74 -21.67 -2.50
CA LYS A 649 55.16 -21.27 -2.38
C LYS A 649 55.53 -20.15 -3.34
N LYS A 650 55.07 -20.20 -4.59
CA LYS A 650 55.29 -19.12 -5.58
C LYS A 650 54.60 -17.82 -5.19
N LEU A 651 53.39 -17.89 -4.64
CA LEU A 651 52.70 -16.72 -4.11
C LEU A 651 53.48 -16.08 -2.96
N LEU A 652 53.98 -16.90 -2.03
CA LEU A 652 54.77 -16.44 -0.89
C LEU A 652 56.08 -15.77 -1.34
N SER A 653 56.80 -16.35 -2.30
CA SER A 653 58.04 -15.76 -2.81
C SER A 653 57.82 -14.45 -3.56
N CYS A 654 56.71 -14.33 -4.31
CA CYS A 654 56.35 -13.08 -4.98
C CYS A 654 56.06 -11.94 -3.97
N PHE A 655 55.36 -12.25 -2.87
CA PHE A 655 55.09 -11.28 -1.81
C PHE A 655 56.34 -10.93 -0.99
N GLN A 656 57.25 -11.88 -0.75
CA GLN A 656 58.54 -11.62 -0.10
C GLN A 656 59.44 -10.69 -0.94
N ASN A 657 59.32 -10.77 -2.27
CA ASN A 657 60.05 -9.92 -3.22
C ASN A 657 59.33 -8.60 -3.53
N GLY A 658 58.19 -8.31 -2.87
CA GLY A 658 57.45 -7.05 -3.04
C GLY A 658 56.74 -6.89 -4.39
N SER A 659 56.50 -7.99 -5.12
CA SER A 659 55.86 -7.95 -6.44
C SER A 659 54.33 -7.95 -6.32
N SER A 660 53.64 -7.18 -7.17
CA SER A 660 52.18 -7.24 -7.31
C SER A 660 51.76 -8.48 -8.10
N VAL A 661 50.90 -9.32 -7.53
CA VAL A 661 50.49 -10.61 -8.13
C VAL A 661 49.03 -10.54 -8.55
N VAL A 662 48.74 -10.97 -9.78
CA VAL A 662 47.38 -11.15 -10.31
C VAL A 662 47.20 -12.65 -10.59
N ILE A 663 46.21 -13.28 -9.96
CA ILE A 663 45.89 -14.70 -10.14
C ILE A 663 44.81 -14.81 -11.24
N THR A 664 45.08 -15.59 -12.27
CA THR A 664 44.13 -15.91 -13.36
C THR A 664 43.84 -17.40 -13.38
N GLU A 665 42.57 -17.81 -13.51
CA GLU A 665 42.20 -19.23 -13.65
C GLU A 665 42.64 -19.75 -15.04
N GLU A 666 43.41 -20.84 -15.06
CA GLU A 666 43.66 -21.62 -16.28
C GLU A 666 42.43 -22.49 -16.59
N ILE A 667 41.65 -22.07 -17.58
CA ILE A 667 40.60 -22.92 -18.16
C ILE A 667 41.28 -23.84 -19.18
N ASN A 668 41.41 -25.12 -18.84
CA ASN A 668 41.92 -26.14 -19.77
C ASN A 668 41.00 -26.24 -20.99
N GLN A 669 41.58 -26.16 -22.19
CA GLN A 669 40.84 -26.13 -23.46
C GLN A 669 40.05 -27.42 -23.77
N GLU A 670 40.23 -28.50 -23.00
CA GLU A 670 39.43 -29.73 -23.13
C GLU A 670 38.02 -29.62 -22.51
N THR A 671 37.81 -28.74 -21.52
CA THR A 671 36.47 -28.57 -20.90
C THR A 671 35.54 -27.69 -21.75
N VAL A 672 36.10 -26.90 -22.67
CA VAL A 672 35.31 -26.06 -23.60
C VAL A 672 34.66 -26.91 -24.70
N ALA A 673 35.26 -28.05 -25.08
CA ALA A 673 34.68 -28.97 -26.06
C ALA A 673 33.50 -29.79 -25.50
N ALA A 674 33.53 -30.16 -24.21
CA ALA A 674 32.44 -30.90 -23.57
C ALA A 674 31.17 -30.04 -23.35
N ILE A 675 31.33 -28.74 -23.08
CA ILE A 675 30.20 -27.82 -22.89
C ILE A 675 29.56 -27.43 -24.23
N ALA A 676 30.31 -27.45 -25.34
CA ALA A 676 29.80 -27.14 -26.67
C ALA A 676 28.95 -28.26 -27.30
N ILE A 677 29.09 -29.52 -26.86
CA ILE A 677 28.35 -30.67 -27.42
C ILE A 677 26.96 -30.84 -26.77
N ASP A 678 26.77 -30.44 -25.51
CA ASP A 678 25.46 -30.52 -24.83
C ASP A 678 24.51 -29.36 -25.17
N GLN A 679 25.00 -28.25 -25.74
CA GLN A 679 24.14 -27.16 -26.20
C GLN A 679 23.55 -27.38 -27.60
N VAL A 680 24.18 -28.21 -28.44
CA VAL A 680 23.68 -28.52 -29.79
C VAL A 680 22.57 -29.60 -29.75
N THR A 681 22.56 -30.47 -28.73
CA THR A 681 21.54 -31.51 -28.55
C THR A 681 20.24 -31.00 -27.89
N LEU A 682 20.27 -29.88 -27.16
CA LEU A 682 19.06 -29.25 -26.59
C LEU A 682 18.33 -28.34 -27.58
N ASP A 683 19.04 -27.62 -28.45
CA ASP A 683 18.44 -26.77 -29.50
C ASP A 683 17.78 -27.59 -30.65
N SER A 684 18.04 -28.90 -30.71
CA SER A 684 17.44 -29.82 -31.69
C SER A 684 16.11 -30.43 -31.24
N MET A 685 15.72 -30.27 -29.97
CA MET A 685 14.49 -30.86 -29.40
C MET A 685 13.35 -29.85 -29.18
N GLU A 686 13.59 -28.54 -29.32
CA GLU A 686 12.55 -27.50 -29.15
C GLU A 686 11.93 -26.97 -30.47
N ASN A 687 12.41 -27.39 -31.64
CA ASN A 687 11.88 -26.94 -32.95
C ASN A 687 11.09 -28.02 -33.73
N GLY A 688 10.65 -29.09 -33.08
CA GLY A 688 10.16 -30.30 -33.77
C GLY A 688 8.70 -30.71 -33.58
N THR A 689 7.79 -29.84 -33.09
CA THR A 689 6.38 -30.24 -32.91
C THR A 689 5.39 -29.08 -33.10
N GLU A 690 5.27 -28.53 -34.31
CA GLU A 690 4.02 -27.90 -34.80
C GLU A 690 4.11 -27.50 -36.29
N SER A 691 4.10 -28.48 -37.21
CA SER A 691 3.48 -28.34 -38.55
C SER A 691 3.56 -29.65 -39.30
N GLU A 692 2.39 -30.23 -39.61
CA GLU A 692 2.05 -31.11 -40.76
C GLU A 692 1.00 -32.16 -40.35
N LYS A 693 -0.21 -31.66 -40.08
CA LYS A 693 -1.43 -32.36 -40.49
C LYS A 693 -1.99 -31.57 -41.66
N GLU A 694 -1.73 -32.03 -42.87
CA GLU A 694 -2.68 -32.02 -43.98
C GLU A 694 -2.04 -32.60 -45.25
N THR A 695 -2.80 -33.50 -45.88
CA THR A 695 -2.75 -33.97 -47.28
C THR A 695 -2.12 -35.33 -47.63
N HIS A 696 -3.02 -36.20 -48.14
CA HIS A 696 -2.86 -37.36 -49.04
C HIS A 696 -2.10 -38.60 -48.53
N ALA A 697 -2.71 -39.75 -48.22
CA ALA A 697 -3.76 -40.53 -48.92
C ALA A 697 -3.43 -40.82 -50.41
N GLN A 698 -2.67 -41.89 -50.66
CA GLN A 698 -2.90 -42.92 -51.70
C GLN A 698 -1.65 -43.80 -51.88
N GLY A 699 -1.83 -45.13 -51.98
CA GLY A 699 -0.88 -46.01 -52.68
C GLY A 699 -0.44 -47.25 -51.92
N ASP A 700 -1.23 -48.31 -52.04
CA ASP A 700 -0.88 -49.70 -51.73
C ASP A 700 0.31 -50.23 -52.56
N ALA A 701 0.93 -51.28 -52.00
CA ALA A 701 1.39 -52.50 -52.67
C ALA A 701 2.91 -52.78 -52.84
N ALA A 702 3.18 -54.08 -52.65
CA ALA A 702 4.36 -54.90 -53.00
C ALA A 702 5.50 -54.93 -51.96
N MET A 703 5.68 -56.00 -51.17
CA MET A 703 6.00 -57.41 -51.48
C MET A 703 7.51 -57.66 -51.49
N GLU A 704 7.93 -58.52 -50.55
CA GLU A 704 9.07 -59.46 -50.50
C GLU A 704 10.38 -59.11 -51.24
N ILE A 705 11.52 -59.29 -50.55
CA ILE A 705 12.43 -60.44 -50.73
C ILE A 705 13.69 -60.25 -49.86
N SER A 706 14.06 -61.37 -49.19
CA SER A 706 15.32 -61.71 -48.50
C SER A 706 15.53 -61.25 -47.05
#